data_AF-A0A194XT06-F1
#
_entry.id   AF-A0A194XT06-F1
#
_cell.length_a   1.000
_cell.length_b   1.000
_cell.length_c   1.000
_cell.angle_alpha   90.00
_cell.angle_beta   90.00
_cell.angle_gamma   90.00
#
_symmetry.space_group_name_H-M   'P 1'
#
loop_
_entity.id
_entity.type
_entity.pdbx_description
1 polymer ?
#
loop_
_entity_poly.entity_id
_entity_poly.type
_entity_poly.pdbx_seq_one_letter_code
_entity_poly.pdbx_strand_id
1 'polypeptide(L)'
;MPPFSFLKSSRRESQQIDRNDSDVNLTRDAPEKVQRRQSKREYFRSLLRISSESRTNRRRSGQLPNSNSLQSPSKTPEQPTSPMNKPLPPPPPPGSETEPPPVKAPVKMERIMSPIALNDLHKLFSGAPQFFARSEGHHTGAPHPSVVFPWNTDLEIRDLSDHIQISDEAWGCVTAWPHITVQVSRNAEATKEHHEKCRAHFLPRCRERPNMLSMQGIERGTMGYAAALELGVADALEIPNEHPDGGPEVISEHRRKFLNGKDGLRPITDSTLIDRLLAVSEVNHEDPLKHQRSTVQLYTELFTQILFPPSRVTDSDDPYSLQVQIEALIEVLAAPLVWVDFTLVEWRIRLGQILWGTSADPGGDDEIAINNEVIHEPGTQKYWLLLQILLSCELLVRLDAISVNIDHGLELAKLSEMQRFDKSATTSVRWSLLLARAWLENIRLEKPDSEAVPEAKPAGWLATLTGTAHSEVTTRDGLAGLRFHGRHQARQLSGLLHFANKMAWPGLDDLTAKVSSNGIKIADSVHGTPIGTPLSMSTNRSSSYFSSRRLGVRRGLSMHKNISAIIHPAGWLSNSYISGLILPGEGLSHFLISTLLEHDTSAVSRLGEEANLYGGFIYSEKSFWSTACIVGRVLAARKGATESMGWVSTDVVPRNVSEGWVDIDIDTELHDDPDKKGTKPRLWQKTAIERDGNVIGGADISSVLPGDFVLPSDESIQQPLIVTLESLDLFAMVDSVHDTPTEEQLPTPFSEASDMPAIRTYSAAMRFMVSTTDEEKKEVNISLTHDVHFVTAYPCVSSPHTSILKSPTSPSFQAAEQPTPDALPKGHPLHKAFTYTKIPLSALLSTSPTTPFSSLLSSPPTTPSSTSVFHSSTHTTSSSIPKVLVIDCTDSTMDLSSFPQRPMPSPHAKRKAFGSDLEMLARAVCAERGWNALVLRRGRGCLACAVREAGALGWRVVVCVA
;
A
#
# COMPACT_ATOMS: atom_id res chain seq x y z
N MET A 1 -64.59 -0.51 24.37
CA MET A 1 -65.72 -0.19 23.47
C MET A 1 -66.46 1.02 24.04
N PRO A 2 -67.04 1.93 23.23
CA PRO A 2 -67.39 1.74 21.84
C PRO A 2 -66.59 2.56 20.81
N PRO A 3 -66.62 2.14 19.53
CA PRO A 3 -65.89 2.70 18.39
C PRO A 3 -66.82 3.50 17.45
N PHE A 4 -66.26 4.30 16.55
CA PHE A 4 -66.93 4.62 15.27
C PHE A 4 -65.95 4.76 14.10
N SER A 5 -66.19 3.89 13.14
CA SER A 5 -65.76 3.85 11.74
C SER A 5 -66.29 5.02 10.91
N PHE A 6 -65.56 5.45 9.88
CA PHE A 6 -66.12 5.61 8.53
C PHE A 6 -65.02 5.53 7.45
N LEU A 7 -65.32 4.73 6.42
CA LEU A 7 -64.55 4.40 5.21
C LEU A 7 -64.79 5.45 4.10
N LYS A 8 -63.83 5.65 3.19
CA LYS A 8 -64.00 5.34 1.75
C LYS A 8 -62.72 5.48 0.91
N SER A 9 -62.66 4.59 -0.08
CA SER A 9 -61.64 4.19 -1.06
C SER A 9 -61.34 5.16 -2.21
N SER A 10 -60.19 4.97 -2.88
CA SER A 10 -60.16 4.53 -4.30
C SER A 10 -58.85 3.79 -4.63
N ARG A 11 -58.91 2.92 -5.65
CA ARG A 11 -57.98 1.86 -6.05
C ARG A 11 -57.75 1.98 -7.56
N ARG A 12 -56.57 1.55 -8.04
CA ARG A 12 -56.16 1.31 -9.46
C ARG A 12 -55.85 2.59 -10.27
N GLU A 13 -54.83 2.63 -11.13
CA GLU A 13 -54.60 1.72 -12.27
C GLU A 13 -53.12 1.42 -12.58
N SER A 14 -52.87 0.15 -12.91
CA SER A 14 -51.74 -0.29 -13.74
C SER A 14 -52.27 -0.38 -15.18
N GLN A 15 -51.54 0.20 -16.13
CA GLN A 15 -51.81 0.02 -17.56
C GLN A 15 -50.82 -0.97 -18.18
N GLN A 16 -51.39 -1.93 -18.90
CA GLN A 16 -50.77 -2.92 -19.76
C GLN A 16 -51.62 -2.94 -21.03
N ILE A 17 -50.99 -2.90 -22.22
CA ILE A 17 -51.50 -3.14 -23.60
C ILE A 17 -50.26 -2.88 -24.50
N ASP A 18 -49.87 -3.64 -25.52
CA ASP A 18 -50.46 -4.82 -26.15
C ASP A 18 -49.38 -5.63 -26.92
N ARG A 19 -49.76 -6.85 -27.28
CA ARG A 19 -49.02 -7.86 -28.05
C ARG A 19 -48.74 -7.45 -29.51
N ASN A 20 -47.67 -8.03 -30.09
CA ASN A 20 -47.73 -8.57 -31.43
C ASN A 20 -46.81 -9.80 -31.57
N ASP A 21 -47.39 -10.89 -32.05
CA ASP A 21 -46.75 -12.17 -32.39
C ASP A 21 -46.03 -12.11 -33.74
N SER A 22 -44.93 -12.83 -33.87
CA SER A 22 -44.59 -13.53 -35.13
C SER A 22 -43.66 -14.73 -34.87
N ASP A 23 -44.18 -15.88 -35.28
CA ASP A 23 -43.58 -17.21 -35.32
C ASP A 23 -42.27 -17.28 -36.10
N VAL A 24 -41.28 -18.04 -35.60
CA VAL A 24 -40.56 -19.07 -36.38
C VAL A 24 -40.09 -20.20 -35.44
N ASN A 25 -40.62 -21.40 -35.66
CA ASN A 25 -40.15 -22.68 -35.12
C ASN A 25 -38.87 -23.16 -35.83
N LEU A 26 -37.97 -23.87 -35.12
CA LEU A 26 -37.30 -25.11 -35.56
C LEU A 26 -36.45 -25.76 -34.42
N THR A 27 -37.09 -26.72 -33.74
CA THR A 27 -36.66 -28.11 -33.44
C THR A 27 -35.27 -28.50 -32.87
N ARG A 28 -35.37 -29.36 -31.81
CA ARG A 28 -34.58 -30.57 -31.45
C ARG A 28 -33.24 -30.35 -30.72
N ASP A 29 -32.85 -31.07 -29.65
CA ASP A 29 -33.20 -32.40 -29.12
C ASP A 29 -33.11 -32.46 -27.55
N ALA A 30 -33.79 -33.44 -26.96
CA ALA A 30 -33.97 -33.78 -25.53
C ALA A 30 -32.76 -34.55 -24.90
N PRO A 31 -32.78 -35.15 -23.66
CA PRO A 31 -33.85 -35.20 -22.63
C PRO A 31 -33.42 -35.03 -21.13
N GLU A 32 -34.46 -34.71 -20.35
CA GLU A 32 -34.82 -35.04 -18.96
C GLU A 32 -33.80 -35.70 -18.00
N LYS A 33 -33.69 -35.13 -16.79
CA LYS A 33 -33.74 -35.88 -15.53
C LYS A 33 -34.35 -35.08 -14.39
N VAL A 34 -35.37 -35.69 -13.80
CA VAL A 34 -36.23 -35.27 -12.69
C VAL A 34 -35.42 -34.94 -11.42
N GLN A 35 -35.58 -33.73 -10.87
CA GLN A 35 -35.11 -33.37 -9.53
C GLN A 35 -36.24 -33.50 -8.51
N ARG A 36 -36.17 -34.58 -7.73
CA ARG A 36 -37.01 -34.84 -6.55
C ARG A 36 -36.43 -34.06 -5.37
N ARG A 37 -37.26 -33.21 -4.75
CA ARG A 37 -36.97 -32.50 -3.49
C ARG A 37 -36.47 -33.46 -2.41
N GLN A 38 -35.33 -33.16 -1.78
CA GLN A 38 -34.93 -33.72 -0.48
C GLN A 38 -34.54 -32.60 0.48
N SER A 39 -34.95 -32.77 1.74
CA SER A 39 -35.05 -31.72 2.76
C SER A 39 -33.73 -31.48 3.51
N LYS A 40 -33.55 -30.24 4.01
CA LYS A 40 -32.39 -29.68 4.73
C LYS A 40 -32.03 -30.37 6.06
N ARG A 41 -32.53 -31.58 6.36
CA ARG A 41 -32.44 -32.22 7.68
C ARG A 41 -31.46 -33.39 7.77
N GLU A 42 -30.84 -33.82 6.67
CA GLU A 42 -29.83 -34.90 6.65
C GLU A 42 -28.37 -34.45 6.48
N TYR A 43 -28.11 -33.20 6.04
CA TYR A 43 -26.75 -32.67 5.92
C TYR A 43 -26.09 -32.37 7.29
N PHE A 44 -26.89 -32.06 8.32
CA PHE A 44 -26.37 -31.73 9.65
C PHE A 44 -25.99 -32.94 10.52
N ARG A 45 -26.27 -34.18 10.08
CA ARG A 45 -25.96 -35.39 10.86
C ARG A 45 -24.64 -36.06 10.49
N SER A 46 -23.93 -35.63 9.44
CA SER A 46 -22.63 -36.20 9.07
C SER A 46 -21.42 -35.40 9.59
N LEU A 47 -21.62 -34.25 10.25
CA LEU A 47 -20.53 -33.40 10.76
C LEU A 47 -20.22 -33.60 12.26
N LEU A 48 -20.94 -34.48 12.96
CA LEU A 48 -20.75 -34.72 14.40
C LEU A 48 -20.79 -36.23 14.72
N ARG A 49 -19.65 -36.91 14.51
CA ARG A 49 -19.29 -38.21 15.09
C ARG A 49 -17.83 -38.49 14.75
N ILE A 50 -16.88 -38.47 15.69
CA ILE A 50 -16.44 -39.54 16.63
C ILE A 50 -15.21 -38.92 17.35
N SER A 51 -14.84 -39.14 18.62
CA SER A 51 -15.38 -39.92 19.75
C SER A 51 -14.77 -39.41 21.05
N SER A 52 -15.49 -39.70 22.12
CA SER A 52 -15.22 -39.42 23.52
C SER A 52 -14.51 -40.56 24.27
N GLU A 53 -14.04 -40.20 25.47
CA GLU A 53 -13.80 -41.00 26.70
C GLU A 53 -12.36 -41.55 26.92
N SER A 54 -11.75 -41.39 28.09
CA SER A 54 -12.32 -41.51 29.44
C SER A 54 -11.66 -40.63 30.53
N ARG A 55 -12.47 -40.37 31.58
CA ARG A 55 -12.19 -39.64 32.82
C ARG A 55 -11.33 -40.48 33.78
N THR A 56 -10.58 -39.85 34.71
CA THR A 56 -10.94 -39.82 36.16
C THR A 56 -9.92 -39.11 37.08
N ASN A 57 -10.49 -38.26 37.95
CA ASN A 57 -10.21 -38.02 39.38
C ASN A 57 -9.00 -37.19 39.93
N ARG A 58 -9.41 -36.03 40.49
CA ARG A 58 -9.28 -35.54 41.89
C ARG A 58 -7.92 -35.10 42.49
N ARG A 59 -7.86 -33.77 42.71
CA ARG A 59 -7.63 -33.01 43.98
C ARG A 59 -6.49 -33.42 44.94
N ARG A 60 -5.53 -32.50 45.15
CA ARG A 60 -5.23 -31.75 46.41
C ARG A 60 -3.86 -31.03 46.27
N SER A 61 -3.84 -29.70 46.31
CA SER A 61 -3.51 -28.83 47.46
C SER A 61 -2.02 -28.70 47.78
N GLY A 62 -1.54 -27.46 47.78
CA GLY A 62 -0.60 -26.99 48.81
C GLY A 62 0.83 -26.67 48.35
N GLN A 63 1.19 -25.41 48.59
CA GLN A 63 2.51 -24.95 49.06
C GLN A 63 3.63 -24.71 48.02
N LEU A 64 3.80 -23.42 47.71
CA LEU A 64 5.10 -22.69 47.68
C LEU A 64 5.95 -22.99 48.95
N PRO A 65 7.27 -22.66 49.07
CA PRO A 65 8.08 -21.72 48.26
C PRO A 65 9.57 -22.13 48.04
N ASN A 66 10.33 -21.17 47.48
CA ASN A 66 11.69 -20.77 47.86
C ASN A 66 12.95 -21.37 47.19
N SER A 67 13.52 -20.50 46.33
CA SER A 67 14.81 -19.80 46.52
C SER A 67 16.15 -20.53 46.39
N ASN A 68 17.02 -19.83 45.66
CA ASN A 68 18.47 -19.66 45.86
C ASN A 68 19.46 -20.56 45.10
N SER A 69 20.00 -19.92 44.04
CA SER A 69 21.38 -19.45 43.95
C SER A 69 22.49 -20.41 43.52
N LEU A 70 23.14 -19.98 42.43
CA LEU A 70 24.59 -19.87 42.23
C LEU A 70 25.43 -21.16 42.31
N GLN A 71 25.92 -21.63 41.16
CA GLN A 71 27.36 -21.71 40.84
C GLN A 71 27.60 -22.33 39.44
N SER A 72 28.25 -21.57 38.57
CA SER A 72 29.06 -22.03 37.42
C SER A 72 30.49 -22.39 37.94
N PRO A 73 31.48 -22.93 37.17
CA PRO A 73 31.57 -23.20 35.72
C PRO A 73 32.31 -24.51 35.29
N SER A 74 32.36 -24.75 33.97
CA SER A 74 33.51 -25.28 33.19
C SER A 74 33.68 -26.79 32.86
N LYS A 75 33.94 -27.00 31.55
CA LYS A 75 34.74 -28.03 30.84
C LYS A 75 34.14 -29.42 30.51
N THR A 76 34.06 -29.67 29.19
CA THR A 76 33.99 -30.93 28.40
C THR A 76 35.22 -31.86 28.62
N PRO A 77 35.35 -33.05 27.98
CA PRO A 77 34.40 -34.01 27.34
C PRO A 77 34.66 -35.50 27.78
N GLU A 78 33.83 -36.48 27.36
CA GLU A 78 34.23 -37.86 26.90
C GLU A 78 33.08 -38.91 26.86
N GLN A 79 33.29 -39.94 26.02
CA GLN A 79 32.41 -41.04 25.59
C GLN A 79 31.94 -41.99 26.71
N PRO A 80 30.89 -42.82 26.49
CA PRO A 80 30.72 -44.06 27.24
C PRO A 80 30.93 -45.32 26.39
N THR A 81 31.80 -46.16 26.94
CA THR A 81 32.13 -47.54 26.57
C THR A 81 31.00 -48.52 26.88
N SER A 82 31.00 -49.62 26.13
CA SER A 82 30.12 -50.79 26.25
C SER A 82 30.36 -51.64 27.52
N PRO A 83 29.34 -52.31 28.08
CA PRO A 83 29.55 -53.34 29.09
C PRO A 83 29.72 -54.73 28.45
N MET A 84 30.77 -55.41 28.89
CA MET A 84 31.23 -56.75 28.53
C MET A 84 30.60 -57.77 29.49
N ASN A 85 29.91 -58.80 28.97
CA ASN A 85 29.83 -60.17 29.51
C ASN A 85 28.74 -61.02 28.82
N LYS A 86 29.13 -61.85 27.84
CA LYS A 86 28.48 -63.13 27.50
C LYS A 86 29.48 -64.05 26.75
N PRO A 87 29.47 -65.37 27.01
CA PRO A 87 30.53 -66.28 26.57
C PRO A 87 30.46 -66.64 25.08
N LEU A 88 31.62 -66.92 24.49
CA LEU A 88 31.84 -67.30 23.09
C LEU A 88 31.40 -68.76 22.81
N PRO A 89 30.81 -69.07 21.63
CA PRO A 89 30.63 -70.44 21.15
C PRO A 89 31.91 -70.99 20.44
N PRO A 90 32.05 -72.32 20.29
CA PRO A 90 33.29 -72.97 19.83
C PRO A 90 33.48 -72.89 18.31
N PRO A 91 34.72 -73.08 17.79
CA PRO A 91 35.02 -72.98 16.37
C PRO A 91 34.58 -74.24 15.58
N PRO A 92 34.16 -74.10 14.31
CA PRO A 92 33.88 -75.22 13.41
C PRO A 92 35.17 -75.80 12.79
N PRO A 93 35.14 -77.06 12.29
CA PRO A 93 36.31 -77.77 11.76
C PRO A 93 36.72 -77.29 10.36
N PRO A 94 37.97 -77.56 9.90
CA PRO A 94 38.47 -77.03 8.64
C PRO A 94 38.10 -77.88 7.42
N GLY A 95 37.59 -77.22 6.38
CA GLY A 95 37.75 -77.61 4.98
C GLY A 95 36.51 -78.11 4.23
N SER A 96 35.95 -77.25 3.38
CA SER A 96 35.63 -77.56 1.96
C SER A 96 34.95 -76.35 1.30
N GLU A 97 35.46 -75.95 0.15
CA GLU A 97 34.99 -74.87 -0.73
C GLU A 97 33.51 -75.03 -1.12
N THR A 98 32.71 -73.94 -1.12
CA THR A 98 31.54 -73.80 -2.01
C THR A 98 31.09 -72.33 -2.15
N GLU A 99 31.06 -71.87 -3.40
CA GLU A 99 30.37 -70.75 -4.08
C GLU A 99 30.07 -69.38 -3.41
N PRO A 100 30.23 -68.26 -4.15
CA PRO A 100 29.73 -66.95 -3.72
C PRO A 100 28.20 -66.86 -3.78
N PRO A 101 27.54 -66.14 -2.85
CA PRO A 101 26.09 -65.95 -2.86
C PRO A 101 25.69 -65.02 -4.02
N PRO A 102 24.41 -65.08 -4.47
CA PRO A 102 23.99 -64.40 -5.69
C PRO A 102 24.02 -62.88 -5.52
N VAL A 103 24.43 -62.20 -6.58
CA VAL A 103 24.38 -60.75 -6.74
C VAL A 103 22.96 -60.27 -6.45
N LYS A 104 22.77 -59.48 -5.38
CA LYS A 104 21.53 -58.73 -5.17
C LYS A 104 21.38 -57.69 -6.29
N ALA A 105 20.36 -57.85 -7.12
CA ALA A 105 19.86 -56.82 -8.03
C ALA A 105 19.41 -55.56 -7.25
N PRO A 106 19.35 -54.38 -7.90
CA PRO A 106 19.66 -53.11 -7.26
C PRO A 106 18.45 -52.50 -6.52
N VAL A 107 18.56 -52.33 -5.20
CA VAL A 107 17.62 -51.54 -4.36
C VAL A 107 17.65 -50.03 -4.71
N LYS A 108 18.46 -49.61 -5.70
CA LYS A 108 18.74 -48.19 -6.00
C LYS A 108 17.85 -47.56 -7.08
N MET A 109 17.14 -48.33 -7.91
CA MET A 109 16.22 -47.77 -8.93
C MET A 109 14.83 -47.44 -8.36
N GLU A 110 14.35 -48.17 -7.34
CA GLU A 110 13.02 -47.94 -6.75
C GLU A 110 12.85 -46.52 -6.17
N ARG A 111 13.91 -45.93 -5.60
CA ARG A 111 13.90 -44.59 -5.01
C ARG A 111 13.72 -43.45 -6.04
N ILE A 112 13.97 -43.73 -7.32
CA ILE A 112 13.80 -42.77 -8.43
C ILE A 112 12.35 -42.78 -8.94
N MET A 113 11.66 -43.92 -8.82
CA MET A 113 10.28 -44.11 -9.30
C MET A 113 9.21 -43.92 -8.20
N SER A 114 9.63 -43.76 -6.94
CA SER A 114 8.73 -43.49 -5.82
C SER A 114 8.45 -41.99 -5.66
N PRO A 115 7.21 -41.59 -5.33
CA PRO A 115 6.89 -40.21 -4.96
C PRO A 115 7.75 -39.70 -3.81
N ILE A 116 8.07 -38.41 -3.84
CA ILE A 116 8.82 -37.77 -2.76
C ILE A 116 8.00 -37.80 -1.46
N ALA A 117 8.64 -38.17 -0.36
CA ALA A 117 7.97 -38.16 0.94
C ALA A 117 7.65 -36.72 1.37
N LEU A 118 6.49 -36.51 2.00
CA LEU A 118 6.04 -35.19 2.47
C LEU A 118 7.08 -34.47 3.35
N ASN A 119 7.72 -35.21 4.26
CA ASN A 119 8.77 -34.66 5.13
C ASN A 119 10.01 -34.22 4.35
N ASP A 120 10.36 -34.91 3.26
CA ASP A 120 11.49 -34.56 2.42
C ASP A 120 11.17 -33.34 1.55
N LEU A 121 9.93 -33.21 1.08
CA LEU A 121 9.43 -32.00 0.42
C LEU A 121 9.52 -30.78 1.36
N HIS A 122 9.06 -30.91 2.60
CA HIS A 122 9.15 -29.83 3.59
C HIS A 122 10.60 -29.40 3.86
N LYS A 123 11.53 -30.36 3.94
CA LYS A 123 12.96 -30.08 4.08
C LYS A 123 13.53 -29.36 2.87
N LEU A 124 13.19 -29.81 1.66
CA LEU A 124 13.67 -29.20 0.41
C LEU A 124 13.25 -27.72 0.29
N PHE A 125 12.06 -27.38 0.75
CA PHE A 125 11.51 -26.03 0.65
C PHE A 125 11.50 -25.25 1.96
N SER A 126 12.22 -25.72 2.99
CA SER A 126 12.45 -24.93 4.19
C SER A 126 13.14 -23.62 3.81
N GLY A 127 12.62 -22.49 4.29
CA GLY A 127 13.09 -21.15 3.92
C GLY A 127 12.59 -20.63 2.56
N ALA A 128 11.73 -21.35 1.84
CA ALA A 128 11.10 -20.87 0.61
C ALA A 128 9.76 -20.16 0.89
N PRO A 129 9.49 -18.99 0.27
CA PRO A 129 8.22 -18.30 0.40
C PRO A 129 7.07 -19.09 -0.23
N GLN A 130 5.89 -18.99 0.38
CA GLN A 130 4.61 -19.44 -0.17
C GLN A 130 3.65 -18.26 -0.27
N PHE A 131 2.93 -18.17 -1.38
CA PHE A 131 2.13 -17.02 -1.75
C PHE A 131 0.63 -17.33 -1.64
N PHE A 132 -0.14 -16.45 -1.00
CA PHE A 132 -1.58 -16.64 -0.76
C PHE A 132 -2.36 -15.35 -0.95
N ALA A 133 -3.66 -15.50 -1.23
CA ALA A 133 -4.63 -14.40 -1.18
C ALA A 133 -5.84 -14.81 -0.35
N ARG A 134 -6.00 -14.24 0.84
CA ARG A 134 -7.00 -14.67 1.84
C ARG A 134 -8.11 -13.63 1.98
N SER A 135 -9.37 -14.04 2.11
CA SER A 135 -10.44 -13.08 2.43
C SER A 135 -10.37 -12.68 3.90
N GLU A 136 -10.42 -11.39 4.19
CA GLU A 136 -10.47 -10.87 5.57
C GLU A 136 -11.89 -10.95 6.13
N GLY A 137 -12.46 -12.15 6.30
CA GLY A 137 -13.82 -12.32 6.84
C GLY A 137 -14.95 -12.15 5.82
N HIS A 138 -16.16 -11.89 6.32
CA HIS A 138 -17.37 -11.74 5.48
C HIS A 138 -17.49 -10.29 5.00
N HIS A 139 -17.56 -10.08 3.67
CA HIS A 139 -17.89 -8.79 3.02
C HIS A 139 -16.81 -7.68 3.02
N THR A 140 -15.53 -7.99 3.22
CA THR A 140 -14.42 -6.99 3.33
C THR A 140 -13.74 -6.57 2.02
N GLY A 141 -14.41 -6.73 0.88
CA GLY A 141 -13.84 -6.33 -0.41
C GLY A 141 -12.79 -7.31 -0.93
N ALA A 142 -11.73 -6.80 -1.58
CA ALA A 142 -10.73 -7.67 -2.22
C ALA A 142 -9.90 -8.49 -1.22
N PRO A 143 -9.34 -9.63 -1.64
CA PRO A 143 -8.52 -10.49 -0.78
C PRO A 143 -7.25 -9.79 -0.30
N HIS A 144 -6.72 -10.22 0.84
CA HIS A 144 -5.43 -9.79 1.36
C HIS A 144 -4.29 -10.70 0.85
N PRO A 145 -3.28 -10.15 0.15
CA PRO A 145 -2.07 -10.88 -0.21
C PRO A 145 -1.21 -11.20 1.01
N SER A 146 -0.70 -12.41 1.12
CA SER A 146 0.22 -12.77 2.21
C SER A 146 1.29 -13.76 1.75
N VAL A 147 2.49 -13.60 2.28
CA VAL A 147 3.62 -14.53 2.08
C VAL A 147 3.96 -15.19 3.40
N VAL A 148 4.16 -16.51 3.41
CA VAL A 148 4.52 -17.25 4.62
C VAL A 148 5.60 -18.31 4.34
N PHE A 149 6.31 -18.71 5.39
CA PHE A 149 7.34 -19.75 5.38
C PHE A 149 6.88 -20.95 6.23
N PRO A 150 5.97 -21.81 5.72
CA PRO A 150 5.27 -22.79 6.55
C PRO A 150 6.17 -23.90 7.11
N TRP A 151 7.34 -24.12 6.53
CA TRP A 151 8.27 -25.20 6.90
C TRP A 151 9.56 -24.69 7.56
N ASN A 152 9.58 -23.42 7.97
CA ASN A 152 10.61 -22.89 8.83
C ASN A 152 10.01 -21.85 9.78
N THR A 153 10.04 -22.14 11.08
CA THR A 153 9.46 -21.29 12.12
C THR A 153 10.45 -20.31 12.73
N ASP A 154 11.71 -20.30 12.29
CA ASP A 154 12.73 -19.39 12.77
C ASP A 154 12.30 -17.93 12.53
N LEU A 155 12.40 -17.09 13.56
CA LEU A 155 11.94 -15.71 13.50
C LEU A 155 12.62 -14.92 12.38
N GLU A 156 13.94 -15.11 12.19
CA GLU A 156 14.71 -14.48 11.12
C GLU A 156 14.16 -14.77 9.70
N ILE A 157 13.48 -15.91 9.53
CA ILE A 157 12.90 -16.33 8.26
C ILE A 157 11.44 -15.85 8.14
N ARG A 158 10.68 -15.92 9.23
CA ARG A 158 9.30 -15.43 9.28
C ARG A 158 9.20 -13.92 9.09
N ASP A 159 10.21 -13.19 9.52
CA ASP A 159 10.27 -11.72 9.45
C ASP A 159 10.88 -11.21 8.13
N LEU A 160 11.19 -12.09 7.18
CA LEU A 160 11.62 -11.66 5.84
C LEU A 160 10.53 -10.87 5.15
N SER A 161 10.89 -9.67 4.68
CA SER A 161 10.07 -8.78 3.87
C SER A 161 10.75 -8.48 2.54
N ASP A 162 9.96 -8.07 1.56
CA ASP A 162 10.38 -7.56 0.25
C ASP A 162 10.40 -6.03 0.17
N HIS A 163 10.02 -5.37 1.26
CA HIS A 163 9.91 -3.92 1.38
C HIS A 163 10.73 -3.41 2.57
N ILE A 164 11.05 -2.11 2.53
CA ILE A 164 11.77 -1.46 3.62
C ILE A 164 10.86 -1.18 4.82
N GLN A 165 11.44 -1.13 6.01
CA GLN A 165 10.74 -0.66 7.20
C GLN A 165 10.67 0.86 7.25
N ILE A 166 9.63 1.39 7.89
CA ILE A 166 9.48 2.83 8.13
C ILE A 166 10.62 3.31 9.04
N SER A 167 11.49 4.16 8.49
CA SER A 167 12.73 4.53 9.17
C SER A 167 12.60 5.67 10.18
N ASP A 168 11.47 6.37 10.20
CA ASP A 168 11.20 7.51 11.08
C ASP A 168 9.79 7.44 11.68
N GLU A 169 9.64 7.78 12.96
CA GLU A 169 8.35 7.76 13.65
C GLU A 169 7.33 8.74 13.04
N ALA A 170 7.80 9.86 12.48
CA ALA A 170 6.94 10.85 11.81
C ALA A 170 6.10 10.25 10.67
N TRP A 171 6.58 9.17 10.06
CA TRP A 171 5.99 8.56 8.86
C TRP A 171 5.09 7.36 9.18
N GLY A 172 4.86 7.04 10.46
CA GLY A 172 4.01 5.91 10.85
C GLY A 172 2.56 6.02 10.37
N CYS A 173 2.06 7.24 10.12
CA CYS A 173 0.72 7.47 9.59
C CYS A 173 0.52 7.03 8.13
N VAL A 174 1.58 6.63 7.41
CA VAL A 174 1.49 6.23 6.00
C VAL A 174 0.57 5.03 5.77
N THR A 175 0.37 4.20 6.80
CA THR A 175 -0.39 2.95 6.71
C THR A 175 -1.35 2.77 7.88
N ALA A 176 -2.50 2.14 7.62
CA ALA A 176 -3.41 1.66 8.66
C ALA A 176 -2.96 0.28 9.20
N TRP A 177 -1.97 -0.34 8.58
CA TRP A 177 -1.41 -1.61 9.03
C TRP A 177 -0.61 -1.42 10.32
N PRO A 178 -0.83 -2.26 11.35
CA PRO A 178 0.03 -2.25 12.53
C PRO A 178 1.49 -2.50 12.13
N HIS A 179 2.38 -1.64 12.59
CA HIS A 179 3.81 -1.68 12.27
C HIS A 179 4.63 -1.12 13.43
N ILE A 180 5.92 -1.47 13.45
CA ILE A 180 6.90 -0.92 14.38
C ILE A 180 7.93 -0.16 13.55
N THR A 181 8.20 1.09 13.91
CA THR A 181 9.19 1.90 13.22
C THR A 181 10.61 1.52 13.65
N VAL A 182 11.59 1.74 12.77
CA VAL A 182 12.99 1.38 13.05
C VAL A 182 13.51 2.10 14.29
N GLN A 183 13.13 3.36 14.51
CA GLN A 183 13.55 4.13 15.69
C GLN A 183 13.04 3.51 16.99
N VAL A 184 11.76 3.10 17.04
CA VAL A 184 11.17 2.46 18.22
C VAL A 184 11.81 1.09 18.48
N SER A 185 12.02 0.28 17.44
CA SER A 185 12.65 -1.04 17.57
C SER A 185 14.07 -1.00 18.14
N ARG A 186 14.78 0.12 17.97
CA ARG A 186 16.17 0.32 18.43
C ARG A 186 16.27 0.77 19.88
N ASN A 187 15.18 1.25 20.47
CA ASN A 187 15.16 1.73 21.84
C ASN A 187 14.18 0.89 22.67
N ALA A 188 14.72 0.00 23.51
CA ALA A 188 13.94 -0.86 24.37
C ALA A 188 13.07 -0.07 25.38
N GLU A 189 13.53 1.11 25.79
CA GLU A 189 12.77 2.02 26.67
C GLU A 189 11.63 2.68 25.91
N ALA A 190 11.84 3.09 24.65
CA ALA A 190 10.77 3.61 23.79
C ALA A 190 9.76 2.52 23.41
N THR A 191 10.20 1.27 23.22
CA THR A 191 9.31 0.12 23.00
C THR A 191 8.46 -0.15 24.24
N LYS A 192 9.06 -0.05 25.43
CA LYS A 192 8.35 -0.18 26.71
C LYS A 192 7.38 0.98 26.93
N GLU A 193 7.78 2.21 26.64
CA GLU A 193 6.92 3.40 26.71
C GLU A 193 5.78 3.33 25.67
N HIS A 194 6.05 2.82 24.46
CA HIS A 194 5.02 2.57 23.44
C HIS A 194 4.00 1.52 23.94
N HIS A 195 4.46 0.43 24.54
CA HIS A 195 3.59 -0.58 25.15
C HIS A 195 2.85 -0.07 26.40
N GLU A 196 3.47 0.78 27.22
CA GLU A 196 2.86 1.40 28.39
C GLU A 196 1.84 2.50 28.00
N LYS A 197 2.05 3.16 26.85
CA LYS A 197 1.10 4.09 26.22
C LYS A 197 0.04 3.40 25.36
N CYS A 198 0.09 2.08 25.18
CA CYS A 198 -1.01 1.33 24.55
C CYS A 198 -2.23 1.38 25.46
N ARG A 199 -2.94 2.50 25.36
CA ARG A 199 -4.32 2.68 25.77
C ARG A 199 -5.17 1.64 25.04
N ALA A 200 -6.41 1.49 25.50
CA ALA A 200 -7.51 0.94 24.72
C ALA A 200 -7.31 1.16 23.20
N HIS A 201 -7.22 0.09 22.42
CA HIS A 201 -6.83 0.21 21.01
C HIS A 201 -7.73 -0.63 20.11
N PHE A 202 -8.98 -0.19 19.95
CA PHE A 202 -9.84 -0.74 18.92
C PHE A 202 -9.24 -0.43 17.54
N LEU A 203 -8.91 -1.48 16.79
CA LEU A 203 -8.37 -1.38 15.43
C LEU A 203 -9.49 -1.65 14.41
N PRO A 204 -9.96 -0.61 13.67
CA PRO A 204 -10.91 -0.81 12.59
C PRO A 204 -10.31 -1.75 11.54
N ARG A 205 -11.06 -2.77 11.12
CA ARG A 205 -10.68 -3.66 10.00
C ARG A 205 -10.90 -2.96 8.66
N CYS A 206 -10.19 -1.87 8.43
CA CYS A 206 -10.17 -1.09 7.19
C CYS A 206 -8.73 -0.66 6.94
N ARG A 207 -8.27 -0.81 5.69
CA ARG A 207 -6.87 -0.62 5.34
C ARG A 207 -6.78 0.00 3.96
N GLU A 208 -5.78 0.86 3.78
CA GLU A 208 -5.50 1.51 2.51
C GLU A 208 -5.02 0.49 1.47
N ARG A 209 -5.34 0.77 0.21
CA ARG A 209 -4.82 -0.01 -0.92
C ARG A 209 -4.23 0.89 -1.99
N PRO A 210 -3.03 0.55 -2.51
CA PRO A 210 -2.18 -0.58 -2.11
C PRO A 210 -1.57 -0.39 -0.71
N ASN A 211 -1.15 -1.49 -0.08
CA ASN A 211 -0.48 -1.48 1.21
C ASN A 211 0.78 -0.61 1.13
N MET A 212 0.77 0.51 1.85
CA MET A 212 1.82 1.52 1.74
C MET A 212 3.15 1.08 2.34
N LEU A 213 3.17 0.10 3.26
CA LEU A 213 4.42 -0.53 3.71
C LEU A 213 5.13 -1.23 2.55
N SER A 214 4.34 -1.85 1.68
CA SER A 214 4.83 -2.60 0.52
C SER A 214 5.03 -1.70 -0.71
N MET A 215 4.75 -0.40 -0.65
CA MET A 215 4.92 0.49 -1.81
C MET A 215 6.39 0.85 -2.10
N GLN A 216 7.26 0.77 -1.09
CA GLN A 216 8.71 0.91 -1.28
C GLN A 216 9.42 -0.44 -1.03
N GLY A 217 9.77 -1.12 -2.12
CA GLY A 217 10.54 -2.36 -2.12
C GLY A 217 11.95 -2.16 -1.56
N ILE A 218 12.64 -3.25 -1.24
CA ILE A 218 14.06 -3.18 -0.81
C ILE A 218 14.94 -2.67 -1.95
N GLU A 219 14.64 -3.08 -3.18
CA GLU A 219 15.28 -2.53 -4.36
C GLU A 219 14.67 -1.17 -4.70
N ARG A 220 15.54 -0.17 -4.91
CA ARG A 220 15.05 1.19 -5.15
C ARG A 220 14.17 1.27 -6.39
N GLY A 221 13.11 2.07 -6.34
CA GLY A 221 12.14 2.25 -7.44
C GLY A 221 11.32 1.00 -7.77
N THR A 222 11.28 0.04 -6.85
CA THR A 222 10.42 -1.14 -6.92
C THR A 222 9.41 -1.10 -5.77
N MET A 223 8.36 -1.92 -5.87
CA MET A 223 7.44 -2.20 -4.77
C MET A 223 7.56 -3.66 -4.30
N GLY A 224 6.92 -4.02 -3.21
CA GLY A 224 6.76 -5.40 -2.76
C GLY A 224 5.57 -6.11 -3.40
N TYR A 225 5.51 -7.42 -3.19
CA TYR A 225 4.52 -8.37 -3.67
C TYR A 225 3.08 -7.98 -3.31
N ALA A 226 2.85 -7.54 -2.07
CA ALA A 226 1.50 -7.21 -1.60
C ALA A 226 0.94 -5.99 -2.34
N ALA A 227 1.72 -4.90 -2.40
CA ALA A 227 1.35 -3.69 -3.14
C ALA A 227 1.09 -4.00 -4.63
N ALA A 228 1.96 -4.81 -5.26
CA ALA A 228 1.83 -5.17 -6.67
C ALA A 228 0.52 -5.90 -7.02
N LEU A 229 0.07 -6.81 -6.15
CA LEU A 229 -1.23 -7.47 -6.33
C LEU A 229 -2.42 -6.54 -6.09
N GLU A 230 -2.26 -5.58 -5.19
CA GLU A 230 -3.30 -4.63 -4.81
C GLU A 230 -3.47 -3.49 -5.80
N LEU A 231 -2.51 -3.22 -6.69
CA LEU A 231 -2.60 -2.21 -7.75
C LEU A 231 -3.93 -2.26 -8.53
N GLY A 232 -4.35 -3.46 -8.95
CA GLY A 232 -5.60 -3.62 -9.72
C GLY A 232 -6.89 -3.42 -8.91
N VAL A 233 -6.78 -3.20 -7.61
CA VAL A 233 -7.89 -2.93 -6.67
C VAL A 233 -7.55 -1.78 -5.72
N ALA A 234 -6.66 -0.88 -6.14
CA ALA A 234 -6.22 0.27 -5.36
C ALA A 234 -7.40 1.22 -5.09
N ASP A 235 -7.37 1.90 -3.96
CA ASP A 235 -8.41 2.86 -3.58
C ASP A 235 -8.52 4.00 -4.62
N ALA A 236 -7.41 4.36 -5.27
CA ALA A 236 -7.38 5.39 -6.32
C ALA A 236 -8.17 5.00 -7.59
N LEU A 237 -8.52 3.73 -7.77
CA LEU A 237 -9.40 3.28 -8.85
C LEU A 237 -10.88 3.49 -8.55
N GLU A 238 -11.25 3.77 -7.30
CA GLU A 238 -12.61 4.12 -6.93
C GLU A 238 -12.94 5.48 -7.52
N ILE A 239 -13.61 5.48 -8.66
CA ILE A 239 -14.19 6.67 -9.26
C ILE A 239 -15.37 7.05 -8.35
N PRO A 240 -15.52 8.33 -7.95
CA PRO A 240 -16.72 8.79 -7.28
C PRO A 240 -17.91 8.30 -8.09
N ASN A 241 -18.78 7.48 -7.49
CA ASN A 241 -20.03 7.12 -8.17
C ASN A 241 -20.66 8.45 -8.58
N GLU A 242 -20.85 8.64 -9.88
CA GLU A 242 -21.76 9.66 -10.37
C GLU A 242 -23.11 9.30 -9.75
N HIS A 243 -23.41 9.85 -8.58
CA HIS A 243 -24.77 10.23 -8.28
C HIS A 243 -25.01 11.38 -9.26
N PRO A 244 -25.76 11.16 -10.36
CA PRO A 244 -26.03 12.23 -11.33
C PRO A 244 -26.69 13.46 -10.67
N ASP A 245 -27.16 13.33 -9.43
CA ASP A 245 -27.78 14.36 -8.61
C ASP A 245 -26.87 14.90 -7.48
N GLY A 246 -25.59 14.52 -7.37
CA GLY A 246 -24.72 14.84 -6.21
C GLY A 246 -24.08 16.24 -6.18
N GLY A 247 -24.73 17.27 -6.70
CA GLY A 247 -24.20 18.65 -6.67
C GLY A 247 -24.03 19.20 -5.25
N PRO A 248 -23.22 20.25 -5.03
CA PRO A 248 -23.05 20.89 -3.72
C PRO A 248 -24.40 21.30 -3.11
N GLU A 249 -25.36 21.75 -3.94
CA GLU A 249 -26.72 22.07 -3.54
C GLU A 249 -27.48 20.86 -2.97
N VAL A 250 -27.32 19.69 -3.58
CA VAL A 250 -28.00 18.46 -3.13
C VAL A 250 -27.40 17.93 -1.84
N ILE A 251 -26.07 18.02 -1.68
CA ILE A 251 -25.40 17.72 -0.40
C ILE A 251 -25.92 18.66 0.70
N SER A 252 -26.00 19.97 0.41
CA SER A 252 -26.56 20.96 1.33
C SER A 252 -28.02 20.68 1.69
N GLU A 253 -28.84 20.25 0.72
CA GLU A 253 -30.23 19.88 0.98
C GLU A 253 -30.34 18.64 1.88
N HIS A 254 -29.53 17.60 1.63
CA HIS A 254 -29.51 16.38 2.45
C HIS A 254 -29.06 16.70 3.88
N ARG A 255 -28.02 17.52 4.03
CA ARG A 255 -27.53 18.04 5.32
C ARG A 255 -28.59 18.83 6.08
N ARG A 256 -29.31 19.71 5.39
CA ARG A 256 -30.44 20.47 5.96
C ARG A 256 -31.58 19.55 6.40
N LYS A 257 -31.92 18.53 5.61
CA LYS A 257 -32.93 17.52 5.98
C LYS A 257 -32.47 16.70 7.19
N PHE A 258 -31.18 16.36 7.25
CA PHE A 258 -30.58 15.59 8.34
C PHE A 258 -30.65 16.34 9.68
N LEU A 259 -30.32 17.63 9.71
CA LEU A 259 -30.40 18.48 10.92
C LEU A 259 -31.84 18.74 11.37
N ASN A 260 -32.78 18.87 10.43
CA ASN A 260 -34.19 19.11 10.73
C ASN A 260 -34.98 17.82 11.02
N GLY A 261 -34.39 16.65 10.77
CA GLY A 261 -34.98 15.36 11.05
C GLY A 261 -34.97 15.02 12.53
N LYS A 262 -35.92 14.19 12.97
CA LYS A 262 -35.89 13.59 14.32
C LYS A 262 -35.04 12.31 14.38
N ASP A 263 -34.39 11.97 13.27
CA ASP A 263 -33.81 10.64 13.01
C ASP A 263 -32.33 10.52 13.42
N GLY A 264 -31.80 11.42 14.25
CA GLY A 264 -30.49 11.15 14.86
C GLY A 264 -29.82 12.32 15.56
N LEU A 265 -29.50 13.40 14.85
CA LEU A 265 -28.63 14.46 15.34
C LEU A 265 -29.43 15.65 15.89
N ARG A 266 -29.05 16.16 17.06
CA ARG A 266 -29.57 17.43 17.59
C ARG A 266 -28.90 18.62 16.90
N PRO A 267 -29.54 19.79 16.78
CA PRO A 267 -28.85 21.00 16.38
C PRO A 267 -27.70 21.30 17.36
N ILE A 268 -26.47 21.41 16.85
CA ILE A 268 -25.26 21.67 17.64
C ILE A 268 -24.66 23.00 17.17
N THR A 269 -24.53 23.97 18.09
CA THR A 269 -23.87 25.25 17.82
C THR A 269 -22.36 25.09 17.69
N ASP A 270 -21.69 26.04 17.04
CA ASP A 270 -20.23 26.11 16.95
C ASP A 270 -19.54 26.02 18.32
N SER A 271 -20.02 26.79 19.29
CA SER A 271 -19.51 26.78 20.66
C SER A 271 -19.60 25.40 21.30
N THR A 272 -20.77 24.75 21.19
CA THR A 272 -21.01 23.40 21.72
C THR A 272 -20.12 22.37 21.03
N LEU A 273 -19.98 22.45 19.70
CA LEU A 273 -19.11 21.55 18.94
C LEU A 273 -17.66 21.67 19.39
N ILE A 274 -17.15 22.89 19.52
CA ILE A 274 -15.77 23.16 19.96
C ILE A 274 -15.56 22.67 21.39
N ASP A 275 -16.48 22.96 22.31
CA ASP A 275 -16.40 22.52 23.71
C ASP A 275 -16.37 20.99 23.84
N ARG A 276 -17.21 20.30 23.06
CA ARG A 276 -17.24 18.83 23.04
C ARG A 276 -15.98 18.23 22.44
N LEU A 277 -15.43 18.83 21.38
CA LEU A 277 -14.16 18.41 20.78
C LEU A 277 -12.98 18.58 21.76
N LEU A 278 -12.96 19.68 22.52
CA LEU A 278 -11.99 19.89 23.60
C LEU A 278 -12.15 18.82 24.69
N ALA A 279 -13.38 18.62 25.18
CA ALA A 279 -13.67 17.67 26.26
C ALA A 279 -13.30 16.22 25.88
N VAL A 280 -13.65 15.75 24.68
CA VAL A 280 -13.28 14.39 24.24
C VAL A 280 -11.78 14.24 24.05
N SER A 281 -11.10 15.31 23.62
CA SER A 281 -9.66 15.31 23.46
C SER A 281 -8.92 15.24 24.79
N GLU A 282 -9.40 15.92 25.84
CA GLU A 282 -8.83 15.86 27.19
C GLU A 282 -8.95 14.46 27.76
N VAL A 283 -10.17 13.89 27.72
CA VAL A 283 -10.47 12.54 28.23
C VAL A 283 -9.59 11.47 27.60
N ASN A 284 -9.37 11.55 26.29
CA ASN A 284 -8.50 10.59 25.61
C ASN A 284 -7.06 10.60 26.15
N HIS A 285 -6.59 11.75 26.67
CA HIS A 285 -5.23 11.91 27.19
C HIS A 285 -5.10 11.65 28.69
N GLU A 286 -6.21 11.56 29.41
CA GLU A 286 -6.20 11.18 30.82
C GLU A 286 -5.91 9.69 31.01
N ASP A 287 -5.50 9.34 32.23
CA ASP A 287 -5.25 7.96 32.64
C ASP A 287 -6.59 7.19 32.70
N PRO A 288 -6.81 6.16 31.85
CA PRO A 288 -8.07 5.43 31.78
C PRO A 288 -8.43 4.76 33.12
N LEU A 289 -7.44 4.41 33.94
CA LEU A 289 -7.64 3.77 35.24
C LEU A 289 -8.06 4.76 36.33
N LYS A 290 -7.82 6.05 36.14
CA LYS A 290 -8.17 7.11 37.11
C LYS A 290 -9.50 7.79 36.81
N HIS A 291 -9.91 7.82 35.54
CA HIS A 291 -11.09 8.56 35.08
C HIS A 291 -12.05 7.68 34.27
N GLN A 292 -12.35 6.47 34.78
CA GLN A 292 -13.27 5.56 34.12
C GLN A 292 -14.70 6.12 34.12
N ARG A 293 -15.23 6.44 32.94
CA ARG A 293 -16.61 6.90 32.76
C ARG A 293 -17.55 5.71 32.78
N SER A 294 -18.66 5.84 33.51
CA SER A 294 -19.69 4.79 33.51
C SER A 294 -20.45 4.75 32.18
N THR A 295 -20.93 3.56 31.79
CA THR A 295 -21.76 3.36 30.59
C THR A 295 -22.98 4.29 30.56
N VAL A 296 -23.63 4.51 31.71
CA VAL A 296 -24.80 5.40 31.85
C VAL A 296 -24.41 6.88 31.68
N GLN A 297 -23.23 7.28 32.15
CA GLN A 297 -22.72 8.63 31.92
C GLN A 297 -22.48 8.87 30.42
N LEU A 298 -21.81 7.94 29.74
CA LEU A 298 -21.59 8.01 28.29
C LEU A 298 -22.91 8.05 27.51
N TYR A 299 -23.91 7.28 27.95
CA TYR A 299 -25.25 7.31 27.37
C TYR A 299 -25.89 8.69 27.51
N THR A 300 -25.86 9.23 28.73
CA THR A 300 -26.52 10.50 29.07
C THR A 300 -25.89 11.64 28.29
N GLU A 301 -24.55 11.71 28.25
CA GLU A 301 -23.82 12.72 27.47
C GLU A 301 -24.20 12.65 25.98
N LEU A 302 -24.25 11.46 25.39
CA LEU A 302 -24.58 11.28 23.97
C LEU A 302 -26.01 11.73 23.65
N PHE A 303 -27.01 11.20 24.35
CA PHE A 303 -28.42 11.35 23.96
C PHE A 303 -29.11 12.61 24.51
N THR A 304 -28.45 13.34 25.41
CA THR A 304 -28.93 14.65 25.86
C THR A 304 -28.30 15.81 25.11
N GLN A 305 -27.05 15.66 24.64
CA GLN A 305 -26.28 16.78 24.07
C GLN A 305 -26.03 16.66 22.56
N ILE A 306 -25.91 15.44 22.02
CA ILE A 306 -25.47 15.22 20.63
C ILE A 306 -26.57 14.58 19.79
N LEU A 307 -27.07 13.42 20.22
CA LEU A 307 -28.07 12.62 19.50
C LEU A 307 -29.43 12.68 20.18
N PHE A 308 -30.49 12.40 19.43
CA PHE A 308 -31.77 12.01 20.00
C PHE A 308 -31.72 10.54 20.44
N PRO A 309 -32.37 10.15 21.55
CA PRO A 309 -32.48 8.75 21.94
C PRO A 309 -33.08 7.90 20.82
N PRO A 310 -32.57 6.68 20.57
CA PRO A 310 -33.07 5.83 19.49
C PRO A 310 -34.52 5.42 19.75
N SER A 311 -35.33 5.43 18.69
CA SER A 311 -36.75 5.04 18.79
C SER A 311 -36.96 3.55 19.06
N ARG A 312 -35.94 2.73 18.81
CA ARG A 312 -35.91 1.28 19.07
C ARG A 312 -34.63 0.93 19.82
N VAL A 313 -34.79 0.29 20.97
CA VAL A 313 -33.65 -0.23 21.75
C VAL A 313 -33.33 -1.63 21.25
N THR A 314 -32.08 -1.84 20.83
CA THR A 314 -31.60 -3.11 20.26
C THR A 314 -31.16 -4.12 21.30
N ASP A 315 -30.85 -3.65 22.51
CA ASP A 315 -30.60 -4.45 23.70
C ASP A 315 -31.78 -4.32 24.66
N SER A 316 -32.66 -5.33 24.69
CA SER A 316 -33.85 -5.31 25.54
C SER A 316 -33.52 -5.44 27.04
N ASP A 317 -32.33 -5.94 27.37
CA ASP A 317 -31.94 -6.26 28.74
C ASP A 317 -31.25 -5.05 29.41
N ASP A 318 -30.47 -4.29 28.64
CA ASP A 318 -29.88 -3.01 29.09
C ASP A 318 -30.04 -1.91 28.02
N PRO A 319 -31.03 -1.01 28.15
CA PRO A 319 -31.26 0.07 27.19
C PRO A 319 -30.16 1.15 27.22
N TYR A 320 -29.30 1.15 28.24
CA TYR A 320 -28.21 2.10 28.38
C TYR A 320 -26.87 1.54 27.87
N SER A 321 -26.85 0.30 27.38
CA SER A 321 -25.62 -0.42 27.05
C SER A 321 -24.76 0.31 26.01
N LEU A 322 -23.44 0.07 26.06
CA LEU A 322 -22.51 0.59 25.05
C LEU A 322 -22.91 0.15 23.64
N GLN A 323 -23.54 -1.02 23.51
CA GLN A 323 -24.02 -1.53 22.24
C GLN A 323 -25.07 -0.61 21.61
N VAL A 324 -26.09 -0.19 22.37
CA VAL A 324 -27.14 0.73 21.89
C VAL A 324 -26.53 2.06 21.45
N GLN A 325 -25.56 2.56 22.21
CA GLN A 325 -24.85 3.80 21.89
C GLN A 325 -24.02 3.69 20.61
N ILE A 326 -23.27 2.58 20.44
CA ILE A 326 -22.43 2.30 19.28
C ILE A 326 -23.29 2.16 18.01
N GLU A 327 -24.40 1.43 18.07
CA GLU A 327 -25.28 1.22 16.91
C GLU A 327 -25.93 2.53 16.46
N ALA A 328 -26.38 3.38 17.38
CA ALA A 328 -26.92 4.69 17.06
C ALA A 328 -25.87 5.59 16.37
N LEU A 329 -24.63 5.59 16.86
CA LEU A 329 -23.53 6.34 16.24
C LEU A 329 -23.16 5.81 14.86
N ILE A 330 -23.15 4.48 14.66
CA ILE A 330 -22.91 3.87 13.34
C ILE A 330 -24.01 4.28 12.36
N GLU A 331 -25.28 4.25 12.77
CA GLU A 331 -26.41 4.64 11.92
C GLU A 331 -26.29 6.11 11.46
N VAL A 332 -25.96 7.01 12.40
CA VAL A 332 -25.74 8.44 12.12
C VAL A 332 -24.54 8.65 11.18
N LEU A 333 -23.39 8.02 11.47
CA LEU A 333 -22.18 8.13 10.64
C LEU A 333 -22.29 7.42 9.29
N ALA A 334 -23.21 6.47 9.14
CA ALA A 334 -23.49 5.79 7.87
C ALA A 334 -24.54 6.53 7.01
N ALA A 335 -25.04 7.70 7.45
CA ALA A 335 -26.00 8.47 6.69
C ALA A 335 -25.44 8.88 5.32
N PRO A 336 -26.13 8.55 4.21
CA PRO A 336 -25.64 8.83 2.86
C PRO A 336 -25.67 10.33 2.57
N LEU A 337 -24.69 10.83 1.81
CA LEU A 337 -24.60 12.22 1.33
C LEU A 337 -24.48 13.31 2.41
N VAL A 338 -24.18 12.94 3.67
CA VAL A 338 -23.99 13.90 4.77
C VAL A 338 -22.51 14.17 5.02
N TRP A 339 -21.72 13.10 5.11
CA TRP A 339 -20.34 13.10 5.59
C TRP A 339 -19.30 13.20 4.47
N VAL A 340 -18.08 13.63 4.82
CA VAL A 340 -16.94 13.60 3.89
C VAL A 340 -16.52 12.13 3.72
N ASP A 341 -16.43 11.69 2.47
CA ASP A 341 -16.16 10.29 2.15
C ASP A 341 -14.67 10.00 2.00
N PHE A 342 -14.04 9.59 3.10
CA PHE A 342 -12.62 9.23 3.16
C PHE A 342 -12.31 7.84 2.60
N THR A 343 -13.29 7.12 2.03
CA THR A 343 -13.01 5.97 1.16
C THR A 343 -12.23 6.40 -0.08
N LEU A 344 -12.53 7.60 -0.58
CA LEU A 344 -11.89 8.22 -1.73
C LEU A 344 -10.54 8.85 -1.35
N VAL A 345 -9.48 8.48 -2.08
CA VAL A 345 -8.11 8.96 -1.85
C VAL A 345 -8.00 10.49 -1.92
N GLU A 346 -8.73 11.10 -2.85
CA GLU A 346 -8.80 12.56 -2.99
C GLU A 346 -9.15 13.25 -1.67
N TRP A 347 -10.21 12.78 -0.98
CA TRP A 347 -10.65 13.40 0.27
C TRP A 347 -9.68 13.13 1.41
N ARG A 348 -8.96 12.00 1.40
CA ARG A 348 -7.88 11.74 2.35
C ARG A 348 -6.76 12.77 2.24
N ILE A 349 -6.40 13.15 1.01
CA ILE A 349 -5.37 14.16 0.75
C ILE A 349 -5.91 15.57 1.06
N ARG A 350 -7.13 15.89 0.64
CA ARG A 350 -7.74 17.23 0.80
C ARG A 350 -8.25 17.54 2.21
N LEU A 351 -8.11 16.62 3.17
CA LEU A 351 -8.50 16.82 4.57
C LEU A 351 -8.00 18.16 5.13
N GLY A 352 -6.71 18.46 4.95
CA GLY A 352 -6.12 19.71 5.42
C GLY A 352 -6.61 20.95 4.67
N GLN A 353 -7.00 20.80 3.40
CA GLN A 353 -7.60 21.89 2.63
C GLN A 353 -8.93 22.35 3.26
N ILE A 354 -9.72 21.43 3.84
CA ILE A 354 -10.98 21.78 4.52
C ILE A 354 -10.70 22.56 5.83
N LEU A 355 -9.60 22.27 6.51
CA LEU A 355 -9.26 22.87 7.81
C LEU A 355 -8.50 24.20 7.70
N TRP A 356 -7.53 24.27 6.78
CA TRP A 356 -6.59 25.38 6.62
C TRP A 356 -6.68 26.08 5.25
N GLY A 357 -7.49 25.59 4.32
CA GLY A 357 -7.68 26.25 3.03
C GLY A 357 -8.45 27.58 3.17
N THR A 358 -8.29 28.47 2.20
CA THR A 358 -9.10 29.68 2.07
C THR A 358 -10.47 29.32 1.50
N SER A 359 -11.55 29.73 2.17
CA SER A 359 -12.91 29.56 1.62
C SER A 359 -13.00 30.33 0.31
N ALA A 360 -13.27 29.63 -0.79
CA ALA A 360 -13.64 30.27 -2.05
C ALA A 360 -15.11 30.66 -1.92
N ASP A 361 -15.40 31.78 -1.27
CA ASP A 361 -16.78 32.22 -1.10
C ASP A 361 -17.20 33.09 -2.30
N PRO A 362 -18.19 32.67 -3.11
CA PRO A 362 -18.76 33.50 -4.15
C PRO A 362 -19.91 34.32 -3.56
N GLY A 363 -19.60 35.50 -3.03
CA GLY A 363 -20.60 36.56 -2.77
C GLY A 363 -21.49 36.33 -1.54
N GLY A 364 -21.37 37.23 -0.57
CA GLY A 364 -22.28 37.27 0.57
C GLY A 364 -23.72 37.55 0.12
N ASP A 365 -24.65 36.75 0.62
CA ASP A 365 -26.05 37.14 0.85
C ASP A 365 -26.88 36.15 1.70
N ASP A 366 -26.27 35.13 2.34
CA ASP A 366 -27.03 34.13 3.12
C ASP A 366 -26.56 34.00 4.60
N GLU A 367 -26.62 35.09 5.37
CA GLU A 367 -26.50 35.05 6.82
C GLU A 367 -27.85 35.45 7.47
N ILE A 368 -28.57 34.48 8.07
CA ILE A 368 -29.73 34.79 8.92
C ILE A 368 -29.34 34.60 10.39
N ALA A 369 -29.06 35.71 11.07
CA ALA A 369 -28.84 35.74 12.51
C ALA A 369 -30.17 35.72 13.28
N ILE A 370 -30.31 34.83 14.26
CA ILE A 370 -31.36 34.89 15.28
C ILE A 370 -30.69 34.88 16.66
N ASN A 371 -30.94 35.90 17.48
CA ASN A 371 -30.44 36.03 18.87
C ASN A 371 -28.91 35.96 19.06
N ASN A 372 -28.11 36.62 18.21
CA ASN A 372 -26.64 36.68 18.32
C ASN A 372 -25.90 35.32 18.27
N GLU A 373 -26.58 34.23 17.95
CA GLU A 373 -25.96 32.96 17.60
C GLU A 373 -26.09 32.74 16.10
N VAL A 374 -24.96 32.50 15.41
CA VAL A 374 -24.96 32.20 13.98
C VAL A 374 -25.49 30.77 13.81
N ILE A 375 -26.74 30.64 13.36
CA ILE A 375 -27.24 29.38 12.81
C ILE A 375 -26.64 29.30 11.42
N HIS A 376 -25.50 28.61 11.32
CA HIS A 376 -24.79 28.47 10.05
C HIS A 376 -25.68 27.88 8.98
N GLU A 377 -25.65 28.50 7.81
CA GLU A 377 -26.11 27.85 6.61
C GLU A 377 -25.42 26.49 6.43
N PRO A 378 -26.11 25.49 5.83
CA PRO A 378 -25.58 24.16 5.54
C PRO A 378 -24.29 24.07 4.68
N GLY A 379 -23.66 25.20 4.32
CA GLY A 379 -22.58 25.33 3.33
C GLY A 379 -21.14 25.20 3.84
N THR A 380 -20.84 25.33 5.14
CA THR A 380 -19.45 25.30 5.60
C THR A 380 -18.91 23.86 5.73
N GLN A 381 -18.14 23.38 4.74
CA GLN A 381 -17.52 22.04 4.77
C GLN A 381 -16.72 21.77 6.06
N LYS A 382 -16.08 22.81 6.63
CA LYS A 382 -15.33 22.74 7.90
C LYS A 382 -16.19 22.32 9.08
N TYR A 383 -17.41 22.84 9.21
CA TYR A 383 -18.35 22.46 10.27
C TYR A 383 -18.70 20.97 10.21
N TRP A 384 -19.09 20.50 9.03
CA TRP A 384 -19.48 19.10 8.82
C TRP A 384 -18.33 18.13 9.07
N LEU A 385 -17.11 18.50 8.70
CA LEU A 385 -15.91 17.71 9.01
C LEU A 385 -15.67 17.63 10.52
N LEU A 386 -15.70 18.77 11.23
CA LEU A 386 -15.47 18.80 12.69
C LEU A 386 -16.56 18.04 13.45
N LEU A 387 -17.81 18.09 12.98
CA LEU A 387 -18.91 17.29 13.51
C LEU A 387 -18.71 15.79 13.26
N GLN A 388 -18.28 15.40 12.06
CA GLN A 388 -17.91 14.00 11.74
C GLN A 388 -16.79 13.50 12.65
N ILE A 389 -15.77 14.34 12.90
CA ILE A 389 -14.67 14.03 13.83
C ILE A 389 -15.22 13.84 15.25
N LEU A 390 -16.06 14.75 15.75
CA LEU A 390 -16.66 14.62 17.10
C LEU A 390 -17.42 13.29 17.25
N LEU A 391 -18.34 13.01 16.33
CA LEU A 391 -19.14 11.78 16.35
C LEU A 391 -18.27 10.51 16.28
N SER A 392 -17.20 10.57 15.48
CA SER A 392 -16.26 9.46 15.33
C SER A 392 -15.40 9.28 16.58
N CYS A 393 -14.99 10.35 17.25
CA CYS A 393 -14.31 10.29 18.56
C CYS A 393 -15.22 9.70 19.63
N GLU A 394 -16.49 10.11 19.68
CA GLU A 394 -17.50 9.54 20.59
C GLU A 394 -17.67 8.03 20.34
N LEU A 395 -17.71 7.60 19.08
CA LEU A 395 -17.77 6.17 18.73
C LEU A 395 -16.49 5.43 19.16
N LEU A 396 -15.32 6.01 18.88
CA LEU A 396 -14.03 5.41 19.20
C LEU A 396 -13.86 5.20 20.71
N VAL A 397 -14.18 6.20 21.54
CA VAL A 397 -14.11 6.11 23.00
C VAL A 397 -14.94 4.94 23.54
N ARG A 398 -16.11 4.66 22.95
CA ARG A 398 -16.98 3.55 23.37
C ARG A 398 -16.42 2.19 22.94
N LEU A 399 -15.85 2.09 21.74
CA LEU A 399 -15.18 0.88 21.24
C LEU A 399 -13.90 0.56 22.04
N ASP A 400 -13.17 1.61 22.39
CA ASP A 400 -11.99 1.53 23.23
C ASP A 400 -12.37 1.09 24.66
N ALA A 401 -13.46 1.62 25.24
CA ALA A 401 -13.96 1.16 26.54
C ALA A 401 -14.27 -0.37 26.56
N ILE A 402 -14.87 -0.91 25.50
CA ILE A 402 -15.07 -2.37 25.35
C ILE A 402 -13.73 -3.10 25.32
N SER A 403 -12.76 -2.59 24.56
CA SER A 403 -11.44 -3.22 24.42
C SER A 403 -10.70 -3.26 25.77
N VAL A 404 -10.76 -2.20 26.57
CA VAL A 404 -10.20 -2.17 27.94
C VAL A 404 -10.83 -3.22 28.84
N ASN A 405 -12.16 -3.34 28.82
CA ASN A 405 -12.88 -4.30 29.66
C ASN A 405 -12.45 -5.75 29.35
N ILE A 406 -12.20 -6.04 28.06
CA ILE A 406 -11.68 -7.34 27.60
C ILE A 406 -10.25 -7.56 28.10
N ASP A 407 -9.35 -6.58 27.90
CA ASP A 407 -7.93 -6.70 28.28
C ASP A 407 -7.74 -6.88 29.79
N HIS A 408 -8.61 -6.27 30.62
CA HIS A 408 -8.58 -6.40 32.07
C HIS A 408 -9.34 -7.64 32.59
N GLY A 409 -9.90 -8.47 31.71
CA GLY A 409 -10.67 -9.67 32.07
C GLY A 409 -11.97 -9.36 32.84
N LEU A 410 -12.45 -8.11 32.78
CA LEU A 410 -13.70 -7.65 33.39
C LEU A 410 -14.92 -8.07 32.55
N GLU A 411 -14.72 -8.25 31.25
CA GLU A 411 -15.69 -8.85 30.34
C GLU A 411 -15.07 -10.06 29.63
N LEU A 412 -15.84 -11.14 29.45
CA LEU A 412 -15.47 -12.19 28.50
C LEU A 412 -15.41 -11.54 27.12
N ALA A 413 -14.37 -11.81 26.33
CA ALA A 413 -14.29 -11.40 24.93
C ALA A 413 -15.53 -11.93 24.18
N LYS A 414 -16.60 -11.15 24.15
CA LYS A 414 -17.81 -11.46 23.42
C LYS A 414 -17.49 -11.25 21.96
N LEU A 415 -16.91 -12.28 21.35
CA LEU A 415 -16.64 -12.37 19.92
C LEU A 415 -17.86 -11.90 19.09
N SER A 416 -19.07 -12.08 19.63
CA SER A 416 -20.34 -11.62 19.05
C SER A 416 -20.50 -10.10 18.93
N GLU A 417 -19.98 -9.29 19.86
CA GLU A 417 -20.12 -7.82 19.85
C GLU A 417 -19.15 -7.20 18.84
N MET A 418 -17.89 -7.63 18.82
CA MET A 418 -16.93 -7.25 17.77
C MET A 418 -17.38 -7.72 16.37
N GLN A 419 -17.90 -8.95 16.26
CA GLN A 419 -18.48 -9.44 15.01
C GLN A 419 -19.74 -8.69 14.58
N ARG A 420 -20.52 -8.15 15.52
CA ARG A 420 -21.70 -7.34 15.20
C ARG A 420 -21.27 -5.97 14.69
N PHE A 421 -20.29 -5.31 15.32
CA PHE A 421 -19.66 -4.11 14.77
C PHE A 421 -19.13 -4.36 13.34
N ASP A 422 -18.39 -5.44 13.15
CA ASP A 422 -17.83 -5.78 11.83
C ASP A 422 -18.91 -5.98 10.75
N LYS A 423 -20.11 -6.41 11.14
CA LYS A 423 -21.26 -6.56 10.23
C LYS A 423 -21.98 -5.24 9.96
N SER A 424 -22.07 -4.35 10.95
CA SER A 424 -22.89 -3.14 10.89
C SER A 424 -22.13 -1.92 10.36
N ALA A 425 -20.84 -1.78 10.68
CA ALA A 425 -20.05 -0.64 10.23
C ALA A 425 -19.80 -0.71 8.72
N THR A 426 -19.98 0.42 8.02
CA THR A 426 -19.60 0.56 6.61
C THR A 426 -18.11 0.86 6.49
N THR A 427 -17.54 0.78 5.28
CA THR A 427 -16.13 1.18 5.04
C THR A 427 -15.91 2.66 5.36
N SER A 428 -16.86 3.53 5.02
CA SER A 428 -16.80 4.97 5.32
C SER A 428 -16.77 5.27 6.83
N VAL A 429 -17.56 4.54 7.63
CA VAL A 429 -17.51 4.64 9.11
C VAL A 429 -16.15 4.19 9.63
N ARG A 430 -15.56 3.12 9.07
CA ARG A 430 -14.22 2.67 9.49
C ARG A 430 -13.12 3.69 9.17
N TRP A 431 -13.19 4.35 8.02
CA TRP A 431 -12.28 5.46 7.71
C TRP A 431 -12.48 6.66 8.65
N SER A 432 -13.72 6.95 9.05
CA SER A 432 -14.00 8.00 10.03
C SER A 432 -13.42 7.68 11.42
N LEU A 433 -13.33 6.40 11.80
CA LEU A 433 -12.61 5.97 13.01
C LEU A 433 -11.09 6.14 12.90
N LEU A 434 -10.50 5.88 11.73
CA LEU A 434 -9.08 6.17 11.49
C LEU A 434 -8.81 7.68 11.60
N LEU A 435 -9.71 8.52 11.09
CA LEU A 435 -9.66 9.97 11.25
C LEU A 435 -9.75 10.39 12.71
N ALA A 436 -10.69 9.84 13.48
CA ALA A 436 -10.81 10.14 14.91
C ALA A 436 -9.54 9.79 15.68
N ARG A 437 -8.94 8.63 15.39
CA ARG A 437 -7.68 8.22 16.02
C ARG A 437 -6.53 9.18 15.66
N ALA A 438 -6.35 9.47 14.37
CA ALA A 438 -5.34 10.43 13.90
C ALA A 438 -5.55 11.82 14.51
N TRP A 439 -6.79 12.28 14.65
CA TRP A 439 -7.16 13.54 15.27
C TRP A 439 -6.78 13.59 16.75
N LEU A 440 -7.23 12.61 17.53
CA LEU A 440 -6.98 12.55 18.97
C LEU A 440 -5.48 12.43 19.27
N GLU A 441 -4.72 11.74 18.44
CA GLU A 441 -3.27 11.57 18.62
C GLU A 441 -2.46 12.81 18.21
N ASN A 442 -2.89 13.56 17.20
CA ASN A 442 -2.05 14.58 16.58
C ASN A 442 -2.54 16.02 16.74
N ILE A 443 -3.83 16.27 16.96
CA ILE A 443 -4.40 17.63 16.98
C ILE A 443 -4.71 18.11 18.40
N ARG A 444 -4.33 19.35 18.68
CA ARG A 444 -4.73 20.15 19.84
C ARG A 444 -5.50 21.39 19.36
N LEU A 445 -6.65 21.63 19.96
CA LEU A 445 -7.45 22.82 19.71
C LEU A 445 -7.09 23.94 20.69
N GLU A 446 -7.12 25.17 20.22
CA GLU A 446 -6.96 26.37 21.04
C GLU A 446 -8.04 27.40 20.66
N LYS A 447 -8.75 27.91 21.67
CA LYS A 447 -9.64 29.06 21.51
C LYS A 447 -8.79 30.32 21.67
N PRO A 448 -8.84 31.28 20.75
CA PRO A 448 -8.11 32.53 20.92
C PRO A 448 -8.66 33.25 22.16
N ASP A 449 -7.77 33.77 23.00
CA ASP A 449 -8.16 34.64 24.10
C ASP A 449 -8.91 35.85 23.53
N SER A 450 -10.10 36.12 24.07
CA SER A 450 -10.89 37.30 23.74
C SER A 450 -10.26 38.55 24.34
N GLU A 451 -9.07 38.94 23.90
CA GLU A 451 -8.59 40.29 24.13
C GLU A 451 -9.29 41.21 23.13
N ALA A 452 -10.31 41.92 23.60
CA ALA A 452 -11.01 42.95 22.85
C ALA A 452 -10.03 44.08 22.49
N VAL A 453 -9.38 43.98 21.34
CA VAL A 453 -8.69 45.12 20.72
C VAL A 453 -9.77 45.95 20.01
N PRO A 454 -10.06 47.19 20.43
CA PRO A 454 -10.99 48.03 19.70
C PRO A 454 -10.35 48.47 18.39
N GLU A 455 -10.63 47.76 17.28
CA GLU A 455 -10.37 48.28 15.95
C GLU A 455 -11.36 49.40 15.65
N ALA A 456 -10.92 50.65 15.81
CA ALA A 456 -11.64 51.80 15.28
C ALA A 456 -11.51 51.80 13.75
N LYS A 457 -12.56 51.39 13.03
CA LYS A 457 -12.66 51.67 11.59
C LYS A 457 -12.58 53.20 11.37
N PRO A 458 -11.85 53.70 10.36
CA PRO A 458 -11.87 55.13 10.06
C PRO A 458 -13.28 55.51 9.63
N ALA A 459 -13.96 56.32 10.44
CA ALA A 459 -15.29 56.81 10.13
C ALA A 459 -15.26 57.54 8.78
N GLY A 460 -16.03 57.05 7.81
CA GLY A 460 -16.24 57.75 6.54
C GLY A 460 -16.80 59.14 6.80
N TRP A 461 -16.36 60.13 6.02
CA TRP A 461 -16.65 61.56 6.20
C TRP A 461 -18.12 61.95 6.41
N LEU A 462 -19.07 61.10 6.01
CA LEU A 462 -20.52 61.30 6.19
C LEU A 462 -21.04 60.93 7.59
N ALA A 463 -20.35 60.06 8.34
CA ALA A 463 -20.77 59.62 9.68
C ALA A 463 -20.62 60.72 10.75
N THR A 464 -19.80 61.74 10.48
CA THR A 464 -19.57 62.87 11.38
C THR A 464 -20.74 63.87 11.43
N LEU A 465 -21.71 63.77 10.50
CA LEU A 465 -22.83 64.71 10.39
C LEU A 465 -24.13 64.21 11.02
N THR A 466 -24.24 62.91 11.34
CA THR A 466 -25.48 62.32 11.89
C THR A 466 -25.37 61.89 13.35
N GLY A 467 -24.24 62.14 14.01
CA GLY A 467 -24.08 61.95 15.47
C GLY A 467 -24.29 60.52 15.98
N THR A 468 -24.21 59.51 15.12
CA THR A 468 -24.49 58.10 15.44
C THR A 468 -23.28 57.23 15.11
N ALA A 469 -22.22 57.36 15.90
CA ALA A 469 -21.12 56.40 15.91
C ALA A 469 -21.48 55.24 16.85
N HIS A 470 -22.11 54.19 16.31
CA HIS A 470 -22.18 52.91 17.00
C HIS A 470 -20.90 52.14 16.72
N SER A 471 -20.11 51.92 17.77
CA SER A 471 -18.97 51.02 17.74
C SER A 471 -19.51 49.59 17.89
N GLU A 472 -19.80 48.91 16.77
CA GLU A 472 -20.07 47.47 16.81
C GLU A 472 -18.76 46.72 17.02
N VAL A 473 -18.63 46.05 18.16
CA VAL A 473 -17.55 45.10 18.44
C VAL A 473 -17.93 43.80 17.75
N THR A 474 -17.35 43.51 16.58
CA THR A 474 -17.51 42.21 15.93
C THR A 474 -16.61 41.20 16.66
N THR A 475 -17.14 40.49 17.66
CA THR A 475 -16.45 39.34 18.26
C THR A 475 -16.35 38.21 17.23
N ARG A 476 -15.13 37.75 16.92
CA ARG A 476 -14.87 36.60 16.04
C ARG A 476 -15.22 35.27 16.74
N ASP A 477 -16.48 35.09 17.12
CA ASP A 477 -16.89 34.09 18.12
C ASP A 477 -17.33 32.72 17.53
N GLY A 478 -16.71 32.30 16.42
CA GLY A 478 -17.13 31.08 15.69
C GLY A 478 -15.97 30.21 15.19
N LEU A 479 -16.27 29.20 14.38
CA LEU A 479 -15.30 28.26 13.77
C LEU A 479 -14.14 28.93 13.00
N ALA A 480 -14.30 30.18 12.59
CA ALA A 480 -13.29 30.99 11.92
C ALA A 480 -12.13 31.42 12.86
N GLY A 481 -12.37 31.51 14.16
CA GLY A 481 -11.35 31.86 15.16
C GLY A 481 -10.59 30.65 15.73
N LEU A 482 -11.05 29.42 15.48
CA LEU A 482 -10.47 28.20 16.03
C LEU A 482 -9.10 27.89 15.42
N ARG A 483 -8.08 27.73 16.27
CA ARG A 483 -6.72 27.34 15.87
C ARG A 483 -6.46 25.86 16.08
N PHE A 484 -5.75 25.26 15.12
CA PHE A 484 -5.33 23.85 15.15
C PHE A 484 -3.82 23.75 15.32
N HIS A 485 -3.36 23.09 16.37
CA HIS A 485 -1.95 22.84 16.63
C HIS A 485 -1.62 21.37 16.55
N GLY A 486 -0.46 21.03 15.96
CA GLY A 486 0.10 19.70 16.04
C GLY A 486 0.68 19.42 17.43
N ARG A 487 0.34 18.28 18.03
CA ARG A 487 0.90 17.80 19.30
C ARG A 487 2.37 17.39 19.18
N HIS A 488 2.75 16.91 18.00
CA HIS A 488 4.05 16.29 17.74
C HIS A 488 4.85 17.00 16.63
N GLN A 489 4.80 18.33 16.58
CA GLN A 489 5.47 19.13 15.53
C GLN A 489 6.98 18.87 15.46
N ALA A 490 7.66 18.77 16.60
CA ALA A 490 9.10 18.46 16.63
C ALA A 490 9.42 17.11 15.99
N ARG A 491 8.57 16.09 16.19
CA ARG A 491 8.68 14.79 15.53
C ARG A 491 8.52 14.94 14.01
N GLN A 492 7.50 15.68 13.58
CA GLN A 492 7.26 15.92 12.14
C GLN A 492 8.42 16.66 11.48
N LEU A 493 8.92 17.73 12.08
CA LEU A 493 10.07 18.48 11.56
C LEU A 493 11.35 17.64 11.54
N SER A 494 11.58 16.78 12.53
CA SER A 494 12.67 15.80 12.50
C SER A 494 12.55 14.84 11.32
N GLY A 495 11.34 14.30 11.07
CA GLY A 495 11.05 13.48 9.90
C GLY A 495 11.27 14.22 8.57
N LEU A 496 10.97 15.53 8.52
CA LEU A 496 11.19 16.36 7.33
C LEU A 496 12.69 16.53 7.04
N LEU A 497 13.49 16.81 8.07
CA LEU A 497 14.95 16.91 7.93
C LEU A 497 15.56 15.57 7.52
N HIS A 498 15.06 14.46 8.06
CA HIS A 498 15.49 13.12 7.65
C HIS A 498 15.15 12.85 6.17
N PHE A 499 13.96 13.23 5.72
CA PHE A 499 13.55 13.14 4.32
C PHE A 499 14.46 14.01 3.43
N ALA A 500 14.63 15.29 3.74
CA ALA A 500 15.49 16.22 3.00
C ALA A 500 16.94 15.71 2.89
N ASN A 501 17.49 15.19 3.98
CA ASN A 501 18.83 14.59 4.00
C ASN A 501 18.94 13.35 3.09
N LYS A 502 17.96 12.44 3.14
CA LYS A 502 17.94 11.27 2.24
C LYS A 502 17.80 11.67 0.76
N MET A 503 17.03 12.71 0.48
CA MET A 503 16.85 13.26 -0.85
C MET A 503 18.04 14.11 -1.31
N ALA A 504 19.08 14.27 -0.48
CA ALA A 504 20.21 15.15 -0.73
C ALA A 504 19.74 16.55 -1.21
N TRP A 505 18.76 17.09 -0.48
CA TRP A 505 18.12 18.36 -0.81
C TRP A 505 19.13 19.52 -0.80
N PRO A 506 19.23 20.34 -1.87
CA PRO A 506 20.21 21.43 -1.96
C PRO A 506 20.16 22.43 -0.79
N GLY A 507 18.95 22.80 -0.34
CA GLY A 507 18.73 23.78 0.74
C GLY A 507 18.69 23.18 2.15
N LEU A 508 19.36 22.04 2.40
CA LEU A 508 19.25 21.33 3.69
C LEU A 508 19.73 22.15 4.89
N ASP A 509 20.83 22.89 4.76
CA ASP A 509 21.41 23.67 5.85
C ASP A 509 20.47 24.82 6.28
N ASP A 510 19.93 25.55 5.29
CA ASP A 510 18.96 26.63 5.51
C ASP A 510 17.67 26.09 6.16
N LEU A 511 17.18 24.94 5.67
CA LEU A 511 16.03 24.27 6.27
C LEU A 511 16.30 23.87 7.73
N THR A 512 17.49 23.32 8.00
CA THR A 512 17.92 22.92 9.36
C THR A 512 17.99 24.13 10.29
N ALA A 513 18.51 25.26 9.80
CA ALA A 513 18.54 26.52 10.55
C ALA A 513 17.13 27.06 10.83
N LYS A 514 16.21 27.00 9.85
CA LYS A 514 14.80 27.38 10.04
C LYS A 514 14.09 26.50 11.07
N VAL A 515 14.31 25.19 11.05
CA VAL A 515 13.75 24.26 12.06
C VAL A 515 14.32 24.58 13.44
N SER A 516 15.64 24.77 13.56
CA SER A 516 16.32 25.05 14.83
C SER A 516 15.90 26.38 15.48
N SER A 517 15.50 27.36 14.64
CA SER A 517 15.01 28.67 15.07
C SER A 517 13.50 28.71 15.30
N ASN A 518 12.78 27.58 15.19
CA ASN A 518 11.31 27.51 15.20
C ASN A 518 10.66 28.45 14.16
N GLY A 519 11.33 28.65 13.03
CA GLY A 519 10.85 29.46 11.91
C GLY A 519 9.78 28.78 11.05
N ILE A 520 9.55 27.47 11.26
CA ILE A 520 8.47 26.71 10.62
C ILE A 520 7.35 26.50 11.63
N LYS A 521 6.18 27.07 11.34
CA LYS A 521 4.96 26.95 12.15
C LYS A 521 3.77 26.69 11.23
N ILE A 522 2.73 26.09 11.81
CA ILE A 522 1.43 25.96 11.14
C ILE A 522 0.93 27.38 10.85
N ALA A 523 0.69 27.67 9.57
CA ALA A 523 0.18 28.97 9.15
C ALA A 523 -1.34 29.04 9.38
N ASP A 524 -1.81 30.08 10.08
CA ASP A 524 -3.23 30.39 10.14
C ASP A 524 -3.63 31.07 8.82
N SER A 525 -4.65 30.52 8.14
CA SER A 525 -5.12 30.98 6.82
C SER A 525 -5.70 32.40 6.79
N VAL A 526 -5.55 33.17 7.87
CA VAL A 526 -6.26 34.43 8.09
C VAL A 526 -5.33 35.64 8.17
N HIS A 527 -4.03 35.54 8.46
CA HIS A 527 -3.14 36.72 8.58
C HIS A 527 -1.70 36.41 8.16
N GLY A 528 -1.25 36.92 7.00
CA GLY A 528 0.11 36.66 6.55
C GLY A 528 0.73 37.52 5.46
N THR A 529 0.06 38.55 4.91
CA THR A 529 0.72 39.49 3.97
C THR A 529 0.55 40.94 4.44
N PRO A 530 1.64 41.70 4.66
CA PRO A 530 1.54 43.12 4.92
C PRO A 530 0.96 43.82 3.67
N ILE A 531 -0.06 44.63 3.91
CA ILE A 531 -0.72 45.51 2.95
C ILE A 531 0.35 46.32 2.19
N GLY A 532 0.58 46.03 0.91
CA GLY A 532 1.64 46.75 0.20
C GLY A 532 1.97 46.41 -1.25
N THR A 533 1.16 45.70 -2.05
CA THR A 533 1.21 45.79 -3.54
C THR A 533 0.02 45.02 -4.16
N PRO A 534 -0.71 45.55 -5.16
CA PRO A 534 -1.82 44.84 -5.76
C PRO A 534 -1.27 43.83 -6.77
N LEU A 535 -1.05 42.58 -6.34
CA LEU A 535 -0.77 41.49 -7.27
C LEU A 535 -2.11 40.93 -7.76
N SER A 536 -2.37 41.25 -9.04
CA SER A 536 -3.39 40.77 -9.98
C SER A 536 -4.54 39.90 -9.45
N MET A 537 -5.75 40.47 -9.51
CA MET A 537 -7.05 39.80 -9.35
C MET A 537 -7.39 38.83 -10.50
N SER A 538 -6.44 38.06 -11.03
CA SER A 538 -6.66 37.16 -12.18
C SER A 538 -6.64 35.67 -11.86
N THR A 539 -6.57 35.26 -10.59
CA THR A 539 -6.58 33.85 -10.17
C THR A 539 -7.99 33.35 -9.82
N ASN A 540 -8.95 33.52 -10.73
CA ASN A 540 -10.21 32.75 -10.71
C ASN A 540 -10.06 31.33 -11.32
N ARG A 541 -8.82 30.86 -11.53
CA ARG A 541 -8.56 29.46 -11.92
C ARG A 541 -8.71 28.56 -10.68
N SER A 542 -9.93 28.03 -10.53
CA SER A 542 -10.34 26.85 -9.74
C SER A 542 -9.33 26.28 -8.74
N SER A 543 -9.62 26.44 -7.45
CA SER A 543 -8.85 26.00 -6.26
C SER A 543 -8.79 24.48 -6.00
N SER A 544 -8.94 23.65 -7.04
CA SER A 544 -9.00 22.20 -6.87
C SER A 544 -7.63 21.55 -7.09
N TYR A 545 -7.10 20.90 -6.03
CA TYR A 545 -5.90 20.04 -6.05
C TYR A 545 -5.94 18.97 -7.16
N PHE A 546 -7.15 18.64 -7.64
CA PHE A 546 -7.40 17.96 -8.90
C PHE A 546 -8.05 18.96 -9.87
N SER A 547 -7.28 19.53 -10.81
CA SER A 547 -7.86 20.39 -11.86
C SER A 547 -8.96 19.63 -12.60
N SER A 548 -10.18 20.17 -12.64
CA SER A 548 -11.34 19.56 -13.32
C SER A 548 -11.23 19.60 -14.85
N ARG A 549 -10.13 19.13 -15.45
CA ARG A 549 -10.09 18.82 -16.89
C ARG A 549 -10.50 17.37 -17.09
N ARG A 550 -11.79 17.14 -17.30
CA ARG A 550 -12.31 15.88 -17.83
C ARG A 550 -11.82 15.71 -19.26
N LEU A 551 -10.74 14.96 -19.46
CA LEU A 551 -10.43 14.32 -20.74
C LEU A 551 -10.65 12.81 -20.58
N GLY A 552 -11.38 12.25 -21.55
CA GLY A 552 -11.95 10.90 -21.65
C GLY A 552 -11.41 9.79 -20.73
N VAL A 553 -12.35 9.01 -20.18
CA VAL A 553 -12.15 7.75 -19.45
C VAL A 553 -11.10 6.88 -20.16
N ARG A 554 -9.92 6.74 -19.56
CA ARG A 554 -8.90 5.76 -19.97
C ARG A 554 -8.57 4.87 -18.78
N ARG A 555 -9.00 3.62 -18.86
CA ARG A 555 -8.83 2.61 -17.80
C ARG A 555 -7.35 2.21 -17.69
N GLY A 556 -6.73 2.60 -16.59
CA GLY A 556 -5.42 2.19 -16.11
C GLY A 556 -5.07 3.04 -14.88
N LEU A 557 -4.17 2.60 -14.01
CA LEU A 557 -3.67 3.42 -12.88
C LEU A 557 -3.00 4.73 -13.34
N SER A 558 -2.77 4.88 -14.65
CA SER A 558 -2.60 6.14 -15.40
C SER A 558 -3.77 7.16 -15.24
N MET A 559 -4.64 7.05 -14.23
CA MET A 559 -5.61 8.09 -13.88
C MET A 559 -4.94 9.34 -13.28
N HIS A 560 -3.67 9.25 -12.83
CA HIS A 560 -2.94 10.36 -12.20
C HIS A 560 -2.29 11.34 -13.20
N LYS A 561 -2.48 11.15 -14.52
CA LYS A 561 -1.79 11.88 -15.59
C LYS A 561 -2.01 13.40 -15.64
N ASN A 562 -2.94 13.97 -14.87
CA ASN A 562 -3.29 15.40 -14.97
C ASN A 562 -3.57 16.06 -13.61
N ILE A 563 -2.87 15.65 -12.55
CA ILE A 563 -3.06 16.21 -11.20
C ILE A 563 -1.99 17.27 -10.93
N SER A 564 -2.28 18.50 -11.34
CA SER A 564 -1.52 19.69 -10.95
C SER A 564 -1.95 20.14 -9.56
N ALA A 565 -1.06 20.06 -8.57
CA ALA A 565 -1.26 20.71 -7.29
C ALA A 565 -0.71 22.14 -7.36
N ILE A 566 -1.51 23.12 -6.93
CA ILE A 566 -1.00 24.48 -6.74
C ILE A 566 -0.35 24.52 -5.36
N ILE A 567 0.94 24.82 -5.30
CA ILE A 567 1.66 25.12 -4.05
C ILE A 567 1.01 26.38 -3.48
N HIS A 568 0.11 26.19 -2.51
CA HIS A 568 -0.82 27.24 -2.11
C HIS A 568 -0.14 28.21 -1.12
N PRO A 569 -0.30 29.54 -1.24
CA PRO A 569 0.22 30.51 -0.28
C PRO A 569 -0.28 30.31 1.16
N ALA A 570 -1.45 29.69 1.33
CA ALA A 570 -2.02 29.35 2.64
C ALA A 570 -1.38 28.12 3.33
N GLY A 571 -0.46 27.41 2.68
CA GLY A 571 0.38 26.38 3.32
C GLY A 571 -0.36 25.15 3.86
N TRP A 572 -1.56 24.81 3.33
CA TRP A 572 -2.36 23.72 3.89
C TRP A 572 -1.70 22.33 3.75
N LEU A 573 -0.87 22.14 2.72
CA LEU A 573 -0.07 20.91 2.54
C LEU A 573 0.98 20.79 3.64
N SER A 574 1.75 21.86 3.91
CA SER A 574 2.67 21.91 5.06
C SER A 574 1.96 21.75 6.39
N ASN A 575 0.82 22.43 6.59
CA ASN A 575 0.04 22.31 7.82
C ASN A 575 -0.44 20.88 8.07
N SER A 576 -0.82 20.15 7.01
CA SER A 576 -1.20 18.74 7.11
C SER A 576 -0.03 17.88 7.61
N TYR A 577 1.17 18.08 7.06
CA TYR A 577 2.38 17.39 7.52
C TYR A 577 2.77 17.76 8.95
N ILE A 578 2.94 19.06 9.22
CA ILE A 578 3.45 19.59 10.49
C ILE A 578 2.49 19.26 11.64
N SER A 579 1.18 19.28 11.38
CA SER A 579 0.18 18.89 12.38
C SER A 579 0.20 17.39 12.68
N GLY A 580 0.63 16.57 11.72
CA GLY A 580 0.56 15.11 11.77
C GLY A 580 -0.83 14.54 11.45
N LEU A 581 -1.80 15.37 11.05
CA LEU A 581 -3.13 14.92 10.64
C LEU A 581 -3.11 14.39 9.20
N ILE A 582 -2.68 13.15 9.06
CA ILE A 582 -2.53 12.45 7.79
C ILE A 582 -3.26 11.12 7.89
N LEU A 583 -4.15 10.86 6.93
CA LEU A 583 -4.79 9.55 6.80
C LEU A 583 -3.91 8.60 5.98
N PRO A 584 -3.94 7.29 6.27
CA PRO A 584 -3.21 6.27 5.51
C PRO A 584 -3.46 6.31 4.00
N GLY A 585 -2.40 6.03 3.23
CA GLY A 585 -2.41 6.06 1.76
C GLY A 585 -1.25 6.87 1.17
N GLU A 586 -1.39 7.28 -0.08
CA GLU A 586 -0.33 7.95 -0.86
C GLU A 586 -0.05 9.40 -0.45
N GLY A 587 -0.90 10.03 0.37
CA GLY A 587 -0.79 11.47 0.67
C GLY A 587 0.50 11.90 1.38
N LEU A 588 1.16 11.02 2.15
CA LEU A 588 2.37 11.39 2.90
C LEU A 588 3.52 11.86 1.99
N SER A 589 3.71 11.22 0.83
CA SER A 589 4.77 11.59 -0.12
C SER A 589 4.56 13.00 -0.68
N HIS A 590 3.30 13.37 -0.91
CA HIS A 590 2.89 14.69 -1.37
C HIS A 590 3.11 15.74 -0.30
N PHE A 591 2.68 15.47 0.93
CA PHE A 591 2.86 16.41 2.02
C PHE A 591 4.34 16.65 2.33
N LEU A 592 5.19 15.62 2.30
CA LEU A 592 6.63 15.75 2.54
C LEU A 592 7.32 16.65 1.50
N ILE A 593 7.14 16.38 0.21
CA ILE A 593 7.80 17.17 -0.84
C ILE A 593 7.26 18.61 -0.88
N SER A 594 5.94 18.78 -0.72
CA SER A 594 5.33 20.11 -0.70
C SER A 594 5.80 20.92 0.50
N THR A 595 5.97 20.29 1.67
CA THR A 595 6.53 20.98 2.86
C THR A 595 7.97 21.43 2.62
N LEU A 596 8.79 20.64 1.94
CA LEU A 596 10.15 21.07 1.57
C LEU A 596 10.11 22.30 0.65
N LEU A 597 9.27 22.25 -0.38
CA LEU A 597 9.16 23.32 -1.37
C LEU A 597 8.62 24.61 -0.75
N GLU A 598 7.53 24.54 0.02
CA GLU A 598 6.90 25.70 0.68
C GLU A 598 7.86 26.41 1.67
N HIS A 599 8.85 25.69 2.22
CA HIS A 599 9.85 26.26 3.11
C HIS A 599 11.21 26.56 2.45
N ASP A 600 11.32 26.39 1.12
CA ASP A 600 12.47 26.77 0.31
C ASP A 600 12.06 27.82 -0.74
N THR A 601 12.16 29.10 -0.35
CA THR A 601 11.79 30.23 -1.22
C THR A 601 12.62 30.27 -2.51
N SER A 602 13.85 29.74 -2.49
CA SER A 602 14.67 29.63 -3.69
C SER A 602 14.09 28.58 -4.63
N ALA A 603 13.60 27.46 -4.11
CA ALA A 603 12.98 26.40 -4.91
C ALA A 603 11.71 26.89 -5.60
N VAL A 604 10.77 27.49 -4.84
CA VAL A 604 9.50 27.99 -5.41
C VAL A 604 9.74 29.05 -6.49
N SER A 605 10.68 29.97 -6.26
CA SER A 605 10.99 31.02 -7.24
C SER A 605 11.54 30.49 -8.57
N ARG A 606 12.21 29.32 -8.56
CA ARG A 606 12.80 28.70 -9.77
C ARG A 606 11.86 27.70 -10.42
N LEU A 607 11.06 26.96 -9.64
CA LEU A 607 10.18 25.90 -10.12
C LEU A 607 8.79 26.40 -10.54
N GLY A 608 8.33 27.52 -9.98
CA GLY A 608 6.96 28.01 -10.13
C GLY A 608 6.01 27.49 -9.03
N GLU A 609 4.79 27.99 -9.05
CA GLU A 609 3.76 27.71 -8.04
C GLU A 609 2.93 26.45 -8.37
N GLU A 610 2.89 26.02 -9.64
CA GLU A 610 2.21 24.78 -10.04
C GLU A 610 3.17 23.58 -9.95
N ALA A 611 2.73 22.50 -9.30
CA ALA A 611 3.51 21.29 -9.06
C ALA A 611 2.79 20.03 -9.57
N ASN A 612 3.51 19.13 -10.24
CA ASN A 612 3.02 17.80 -10.61
C ASN A 612 3.60 16.75 -9.64
N LEU A 613 2.86 16.41 -8.59
CA LEU A 613 3.34 15.52 -7.52
C LEU A 613 3.49 14.04 -7.93
N TYR A 614 3.01 13.69 -9.12
CA TYR A 614 3.21 12.37 -9.72
C TYR A 614 4.30 12.35 -10.81
N GLY A 615 4.78 13.53 -11.22
CA GLY A 615 5.80 13.71 -12.25
C GLY A 615 7.21 13.86 -11.66
N GLY A 616 7.98 14.78 -12.25
CA GLY A 616 9.31 15.14 -11.73
C GLY A 616 9.62 16.61 -11.92
N PHE A 617 10.76 17.04 -11.38
CA PHE A 617 11.26 18.40 -11.54
C PHE A 617 12.78 18.44 -11.53
N ILE A 618 13.34 19.46 -12.19
CA ILE A 618 14.77 19.77 -12.21
C ILE A 618 15.02 20.97 -11.30
N TYR A 619 15.95 20.83 -10.35
CA TYR A 619 16.31 21.89 -9.42
C TYR A 619 17.77 21.75 -8.96
N SER A 620 18.54 22.83 -9.07
CA SER A 620 19.91 22.95 -8.55
C SER A 620 20.82 21.79 -8.99
N GLU A 621 20.93 21.59 -10.30
CA GLU A 621 21.78 20.55 -10.93
C GLU A 621 21.43 19.11 -10.52
N LYS A 622 20.21 18.90 -10.04
CA LYS A 622 19.64 17.57 -9.71
C LYS A 622 18.27 17.43 -10.35
N SER A 623 17.81 16.18 -10.46
CA SER A 623 16.42 15.90 -10.76
C SER A 623 15.76 15.07 -9.67
N PHE A 624 14.47 15.32 -9.48
CA PHE A 624 13.63 14.70 -8.47
C PHE A 624 12.41 14.12 -9.15
N TRP A 625 12.10 12.87 -8.85
CA TRP A 625 11.04 12.13 -9.53
C TRP A 625 10.17 11.38 -8.53
N SER A 626 8.86 11.48 -8.71
CA SER A 626 7.94 10.59 -8.03
C SER A 626 8.14 9.15 -8.53
N THR A 627 8.02 8.19 -7.64
CA THR A 627 7.98 6.75 -7.97
C THR A 627 6.73 6.34 -8.75
N ALA A 628 5.73 7.23 -8.84
CA ALA A 628 4.62 7.10 -9.77
C ALA A 628 5.05 7.34 -11.23
N CYS A 629 6.15 8.05 -11.47
CA CYS A 629 6.70 8.27 -12.81
C CYS A 629 7.68 7.14 -13.21
N ILE A 630 7.55 6.62 -14.44
CA ILE A 630 8.45 5.59 -14.97
C ILE A 630 9.93 6.03 -14.96
N VAL A 631 10.20 7.31 -15.26
CA VAL A 631 11.55 7.88 -15.23
C VAL A 631 12.15 7.73 -13.83
N GLY A 632 11.38 8.03 -12.78
CA GLY A 632 11.79 7.84 -11.39
C GLY A 632 12.10 6.37 -11.06
N ARG A 633 11.22 5.43 -11.44
CA ARG A 633 11.40 3.99 -11.17
C ARG A 633 12.62 3.39 -11.87
N VAL A 634 12.96 3.88 -13.07
CA VAL A 634 14.16 3.45 -13.81
C VAL A 634 15.43 4.09 -13.22
N LEU A 635 15.44 5.41 -13.00
CA LEU A 635 16.60 6.13 -12.44
C LEU A 635 16.97 5.68 -11.03
N ALA A 636 16.00 5.23 -10.24
CA ALA A 636 16.22 4.72 -8.89
C ALA A 636 17.24 3.55 -8.83
N ALA A 637 17.37 2.79 -9.93
CA ALA A 637 18.33 1.70 -10.06
C ALA A 637 19.77 2.17 -10.26
N ARG A 638 19.99 3.43 -10.64
CA ARG A 638 21.33 3.99 -10.87
C ARG A 638 22.14 4.00 -9.58
N LYS A 639 23.46 3.83 -9.70
CA LYS A 639 24.38 4.09 -8.59
C LYS A 639 24.35 5.58 -8.24
N GLY A 640 24.25 5.90 -6.95
CA GLY A 640 24.19 7.28 -6.46
C GLY A 640 22.78 7.87 -6.36
N ALA A 641 21.78 7.26 -7.00
CA ALA A 641 20.38 7.63 -6.77
C ALA A 641 19.93 7.28 -5.36
N THR A 642 19.04 8.09 -4.78
CA THR A 642 18.42 7.84 -3.48
C THR A 642 16.91 7.81 -3.64
N GLU A 643 16.24 7.07 -2.75
CA GLU A 643 14.79 6.99 -2.72
C GLU A 643 14.31 7.08 -1.27
N SER A 644 13.25 7.85 -1.04
CA SER A 644 12.58 7.93 0.24
C SER A 644 11.12 8.29 0.04
N MET A 645 10.21 7.56 0.70
CA MET A 645 8.79 7.95 0.82
C MET A 645 8.16 8.33 -0.54
N GLY A 646 8.39 7.51 -1.56
CA GLY A 646 7.81 7.70 -2.89
C GLY A 646 8.52 8.70 -3.80
N TRP A 647 9.64 9.30 -3.39
CA TRP A 647 10.45 10.20 -4.21
C TRP A 647 11.86 9.69 -4.43
N VAL A 648 12.41 9.97 -5.61
CA VAL A 648 13.76 9.62 -6.07
C VAL A 648 14.56 10.89 -6.32
N SER A 649 15.79 10.98 -5.81
CA SER A 649 16.76 12.03 -6.14
C SER A 649 17.92 11.45 -6.94
N THR A 650 18.37 12.18 -7.96
CA THR A 650 19.56 11.84 -8.72
C THR A 650 20.30 13.08 -9.23
N ASP A 651 21.60 12.90 -9.43
CA ASP A 651 22.52 13.77 -10.16
C ASP A 651 22.35 13.71 -11.69
N VAL A 652 21.50 12.81 -12.22
CA VAL A 652 21.13 12.85 -13.65
C VAL A 652 20.20 14.02 -13.89
N VAL A 653 20.69 15.03 -14.62
CA VAL A 653 19.87 16.14 -15.10
C VAL A 653 19.45 15.87 -16.55
N PRO A 654 18.14 15.87 -16.85
CA PRO A 654 17.66 15.73 -18.22
C PRO A 654 18.20 16.83 -19.14
N ARG A 655 18.58 16.49 -20.37
CA ARG A 655 18.94 17.44 -21.41
C ARG A 655 17.70 18.03 -22.07
N ASN A 656 17.86 19.19 -22.71
CA ASN A 656 16.83 19.93 -23.47
C ASN A 656 15.70 20.56 -22.62
N VAL A 657 15.85 20.60 -21.30
CA VAL A 657 14.87 21.20 -20.38
C VAL A 657 15.61 22.02 -19.33
N SER A 658 15.04 23.17 -18.95
CA SER A 658 15.55 24.02 -17.88
C SER A 658 15.06 23.55 -16.50
N GLU A 659 15.46 24.24 -15.43
CA GLU A 659 14.81 24.05 -14.13
C GLU A 659 13.29 24.27 -14.24
N GLY A 660 12.53 23.48 -13.50
CA GLY A 660 11.07 23.48 -13.55
C GLY A 660 10.46 22.08 -13.40
N TRP A 661 9.13 22.06 -13.27
CA TRP A 661 8.33 20.84 -13.29
C TRP A 661 8.19 20.28 -14.70
N VAL A 662 8.20 18.95 -14.79
CA VAL A 662 8.06 18.21 -16.04
C VAL A 662 7.04 17.09 -15.87
N ASP A 663 6.25 16.89 -16.92
CA ASP A 663 5.37 15.74 -17.05
C ASP A 663 5.87 14.81 -18.17
N ILE A 664 5.60 13.51 -18.06
CA ILE A 664 6.11 12.50 -18.98
C ILE A 664 4.96 11.81 -19.70
N ASP A 665 4.99 11.86 -21.02
CA ASP A 665 4.06 11.13 -21.86
C ASP A 665 4.42 9.64 -21.90
N ILE A 666 3.39 8.80 -21.85
CA ILE A 666 3.48 7.34 -21.82
C ILE A 666 2.32 6.75 -22.62
N ASP A 667 2.61 5.69 -23.37
CA ASP A 667 1.63 4.93 -24.12
C ASP A 667 0.64 4.27 -23.15
N THR A 668 -0.66 4.50 -23.39
CA THR A 668 -1.74 4.02 -22.51
C THR A 668 -2.22 2.62 -22.86
N GLU A 669 -1.78 2.08 -24.00
CA GLU A 669 -2.04 0.72 -24.41
C GLU A 669 -0.90 -0.17 -23.93
N LEU A 670 -0.92 -0.59 -22.66
CA LEU A 670 -0.18 -1.78 -22.31
C LEU A 670 -0.71 -2.89 -23.22
N HIS A 671 0.19 -3.54 -23.99
CA HIS A 671 -0.09 -4.79 -24.69
C HIS A 671 -0.34 -5.91 -23.67
N ASP A 672 -1.41 -5.76 -22.89
CA ASP A 672 -2.02 -6.87 -22.19
C ASP A 672 -2.44 -7.89 -23.25
N ASP A 673 -2.15 -9.15 -22.95
CA ASP A 673 -2.60 -10.31 -23.72
C ASP A 673 -4.07 -10.08 -24.13
N PRO A 674 -4.40 -10.02 -25.43
CA PRO A 674 -5.75 -9.66 -25.90
C PRO A 674 -6.85 -10.53 -25.29
N ASP A 675 -6.48 -11.72 -24.78
CA ASP A 675 -7.35 -12.66 -24.07
C ASP A 675 -7.78 -12.20 -22.64
N LYS A 676 -7.20 -11.13 -22.08
CA LYS A 676 -7.50 -10.66 -20.71
C LYS A 676 -8.45 -9.47 -20.60
N LYS A 677 -8.86 -8.84 -21.71
CA LYS A 677 -9.82 -7.72 -21.70
C LYS A 677 -11.18 -8.19 -21.13
N GLY A 678 -11.38 -7.99 -19.82
CA GLY A 678 -12.59 -8.37 -19.09
C GLY A 678 -12.37 -9.24 -17.85
N THR A 679 -11.14 -9.67 -17.55
CA THR A 679 -10.86 -10.53 -16.39
C THR A 679 -10.71 -9.70 -15.11
N LYS A 680 -11.31 -10.14 -14.00
CA LYS A 680 -11.11 -9.53 -12.67
C LYS A 680 -9.61 -9.42 -12.35
N PRO A 681 -9.16 -8.35 -11.64
CA PRO A 681 -7.77 -8.19 -11.21
C PRO A 681 -7.18 -9.45 -10.59
N ARG A 682 -5.86 -9.67 -10.75
CA ARG A 682 -5.16 -10.90 -10.33
C ARG A 682 -5.48 -11.29 -8.88
N LEU A 683 -5.54 -10.32 -7.97
CA LEU A 683 -5.82 -10.55 -6.54
C LEU A 683 -7.13 -11.32 -6.27
N TRP A 684 -8.13 -11.22 -7.14
CA TRP A 684 -9.38 -11.97 -7.01
C TRP A 684 -9.23 -13.46 -7.35
N GLN A 685 -8.17 -13.84 -8.05
CA GLN A 685 -7.91 -15.20 -8.53
C GLN A 685 -7.12 -16.01 -7.48
N LYS A 686 -7.65 -16.11 -6.25
CA LYS A 686 -6.94 -16.68 -5.08
C LYS A 686 -6.30 -18.04 -5.35
N THR A 687 -7.07 -18.96 -5.93
CA THR A 687 -6.58 -20.31 -6.24
C THR A 687 -5.51 -20.32 -7.33
N ALA A 688 -5.57 -19.38 -8.29
CA ALA A 688 -4.55 -19.25 -9.31
C ALA A 688 -3.25 -18.67 -8.72
N ILE A 689 -3.34 -17.68 -7.82
CA ILE A 689 -2.18 -17.15 -7.09
C ILE A 689 -1.49 -18.27 -6.31
N GLU A 690 -2.25 -19.03 -5.52
CA GLU A 690 -1.70 -20.12 -4.71
C GLU A 690 -1.10 -21.22 -5.59
N ARG A 691 -1.79 -21.63 -6.67
CA ARG A 691 -1.31 -22.67 -7.59
C ARG A 691 -0.05 -22.23 -8.34
N ASP A 692 -0.06 -21.03 -8.90
CA ASP A 692 1.04 -20.50 -9.73
C ASP A 692 2.23 -20.06 -8.87
N GLY A 693 2.05 -19.93 -7.56
CA GLY A 693 3.11 -19.74 -6.58
C GLY A 693 3.51 -21.01 -5.83
N ASN A 694 2.87 -22.16 -6.05
CA ASN A 694 3.06 -23.38 -5.25
C ASN A 694 4.39 -24.11 -5.57
N VAL A 695 5.02 -24.73 -4.58
CA VAL A 695 6.28 -25.51 -4.76
C VAL A 695 6.19 -26.66 -5.75
N ILE A 696 5.02 -27.26 -5.91
CA ILE A 696 4.74 -28.38 -6.82
C ILE A 696 3.73 -28.00 -7.91
N GLY A 697 3.49 -26.70 -8.13
CA GLY A 697 2.57 -26.21 -9.17
C GLY A 697 1.13 -26.70 -9.03
N GLY A 698 0.69 -27.01 -7.81
CA GLY A 698 -0.64 -27.54 -7.53
C GLY A 698 -0.85 -29.01 -7.90
N ALA A 699 0.22 -29.76 -8.19
CA ALA A 699 0.15 -31.20 -8.35
C ALA A 699 -0.27 -31.90 -7.05
N ASP A 700 -0.84 -33.11 -7.17
CA ASP A 700 -1.04 -33.96 -6.01
C ASP A 700 0.30 -34.51 -5.54
N ILE A 701 0.60 -34.37 -4.25
CA ILE A 701 1.89 -34.77 -3.67
C ILE A 701 2.17 -36.26 -3.87
N SER A 702 1.13 -37.09 -3.94
CA SER A 702 1.27 -38.53 -4.19
C SER A 702 1.83 -38.86 -5.58
N SER A 703 1.85 -37.88 -6.49
CA SER A 703 2.32 -38.03 -7.88
C SER A 703 3.68 -37.37 -8.16
N VAL A 704 4.23 -36.62 -7.21
CA VAL A 704 5.45 -35.81 -7.42
C VAL A 704 6.69 -36.67 -7.24
N LEU A 705 7.50 -36.80 -8.29
CA LEU A 705 8.74 -37.56 -8.27
C LEU A 705 9.95 -36.66 -8.01
N PRO A 706 11.06 -37.17 -7.43
CA PRO A 706 12.30 -36.40 -7.31
C PRO A 706 12.81 -35.84 -8.65
N GLY A 707 12.61 -36.58 -9.75
CA GLY A 707 12.99 -36.15 -11.10
C GLY A 707 12.11 -35.03 -11.69
N ASP A 708 11.01 -34.66 -11.02
CA ASP A 708 10.17 -33.54 -11.42
C ASP A 708 10.77 -32.18 -11.04
N PHE A 709 11.86 -32.16 -10.28
CA PHE A 709 12.54 -30.96 -9.87
C PHE A 709 13.89 -30.78 -10.58
N VAL A 710 14.18 -29.55 -10.95
CA VAL A 710 15.49 -29.10 -11.43
C VAL A 710 16.00 -28.03 -10.49
N LEU A 711 17.31 -27.98 -10.27
CA LEU A 711 17.94 -26.90 -9.52
C LEU A 711 18.43 -25.86 -10.54
N PRO A 712 17.81 -24.67 -10.63
CA PRO A 712 18.24 -23.65 -11.58
C PRO A 712 19.68 -23.23 -11.29
N SER A 713 20.49 -23.05 -12.33
CA SER A 713 21.85 -22.52 -12.16
C SER A 713 21.80 -21.01 -11.92
N ASP A 714 22.36 -20.59 -10.79
CA ASP A 714 22.61 -19.18 -10.46
C ASP A 714 23.96 -18.69 -11.00
N GLU A 715 24.74 -19.53 -11.69
CA GLU A 715 26.03 -19.11 -12.25
C GLU A 715 25.85 -18.34 -13.57
N SER A 716 26.62 -17.25 -13.72
CA SER A 716 26.77 -16.55 -14.99
C SER A 716 28.06 -16.98 -15.66
N ILE A 717 27.97 -17.44 -16.90
CA ILE A 717 29.10 -17.78 -17.77
C ILE A 717 29.37 -16.61 -18.75
N GLN A 718 28.78 -15.43 -18.48
CA GLN A 718 28.81 -14.30 -19.40
C GLN A 718 30.08 -13.46 -19.23
N GLN A 719 30.54 -12.90 -20.36
CA GLN A 719 31.54 -11.84 -20.35
C GLN A 719 30.99 -10.58 -19.64
N PRO A 720 31.85 -9.81 -18.94
CA PRO A 720 31.43 -8.60 -18.24
C PRO A 720 30.93 -7.55 -19.23
N LEU A 721 29.69 -7.09 -19.02
CA LEU A 721 29.06 -6.03 -19.79
C LEU A 721 29.20 -4.71 -19.03
N ILE A 722 30.00 -3.80 -19.58
CA ILE A 722 30.17 -2.46 -19.01
C ILE A 722 29.12 -1.55 -19.65
N VAL A 723 28.30 -0.92 -18.80
CA VAL A 723 27.24 0.00 -19.21
C VAL A 723 27.45 1.33 -18.50
N THR A 724 27.37 2.42 -19.26
CA THR A 724 27.39 3.79 -18.72
C THR A 724 26.25 4.61 -19.32
N LEU A 725 25.50 5.31 -18.48
CA LEU A 725 24.51 6.29 -18.94
C LEU A 725 25.23 7.56 -19.44
N GLU A 726 24.92 7.99 -20.66
CA GLU A 726 25.42 9.23 -21.26
C GLU A 726 24.45 10.40 -21.07
N SER A 727 23.16 10.14 -21.28
CA SER A 727 22.11 11.17 -21.13
C SER A 727 20.73 10.59 -20.87
N LEU A 728 19.94 11.39 -20.15
CA LEU A 728 18.49 11.36 -20.20
C LEU A 728 18.05 12.56 -21.04
N ASP A 729 17.35 12.32 -22.14
CA ASP A 729 16.90 13.36 -23.07
C ASP A 729 15.37 13.45 -22.99
N LEU A 730 14.86 14.67 -22.80
CA LEU A 730 13.43 14.97 -22.85
C LEU A 730 13.13 15.70 -24.16
N PHE A 731 12.10 15.25 -24.86
CA PHE A 731 11.67 15.82 -26.13
C PHE A 731 10.29 16.43 -25.93
N ALA A 732 10.21 17.75 -26.10
CA ALA A 732 8.94 18.46 -26.02
C ALA A 732 8.04 17.96 -27.14
N MET A 733 6.78 17.67 -26.82
CA MET A 733 5.79 17.38 -27.86
C MET A 733 5.59 18.65 -28.67
N VAL A 734 5.77 18.58 -29.99
CA VAL A 734 5.42 19.70 -30.86
C VAL A 734 3.90 19.80 -30.80
N ASP A 735 3.37 20.89 -30.25
CA ASP A 735 1.95 21.22 -30.39
C ASP A 735 1.64 21.11 -31.88
N SER A 736 0.76 20.18 -32.25
CA SER A 736 0.32 20.05 -33.63
C SER A 736 -0.46 21.30 -34.00
N VAL A 737 0.27 22.34 -34.42
CA VAL A 737 -0.24 23.51 -35.11
C VAL A 737 -1.08 22.98 -36.26
N HIS A 738 -2.31 23.46 -36.33
CA HIS A 738 -3.20 23.28 -37.47
C HIS A 738 -2.54 23.84 -38.74
N ASP A 739 -1.76 23.02 -39.44
CA ASP A 739 -1.41 23.28 -40.84
C ASP A 739 -2.48 22.64 -41.74
N THR A 740 -3.65 23.27 -41.77
CA THR A 740 -4.54 23.22 -42.93
C THR A 740 -5.01 24.64 -43.23
N PRO A 741 -4.57 25.25 -44.35
CA PRO A 741 -5.00 26.59 -44.71
C PRO A 741 -6.38 26.50 -45.35
N THR A 742 -7.44 26.92 -44.65
CA THR A 742 -8.73 27.22 -45.31
C THR A 742 -9.50 28.31 -44.57
N GLU A 743 -9.55 29.46 -45.23
CA GLU A 743 -10.53 30.56 -45.22
C GLU A 743 -10.89 31.33 -43.92
N GLU A 744 -10.33 32.54 -43.88
CA GLU A 744 -10.98 33.82 -43.53
C GLU A 744 -12.03 33.83 -42.39
N GLN A 745 -11.56 34.04 -41.16
CA GLN A 745 -12.36 34.70 -40.12
C GLN A 745 -11.59 35.89 -39.54
N LEU A 746 -12.27 37.04 -39.54
CA LEU A 746 -11.77 38.37 -39.17
C LEU A 746 -11.21 38.42 -37.72
N PRO A 747 -10.15 39.20 -37.47
CA PRO A 747 -9.54 39.30 -36.15
C PRO A 747 -10.40 40.16 -35.21
N THR A 748 -10.84 39.58 -34.10
CA THR A 748 -11.31 40.34 -32.94
C THR A 748 -10.10 40.65 -32.06
N PRO A 749 -9.84 41.93 -31.70
CA PRO A 749 -8.80 42.25 -30.73
C PRO A 749 -9.31 41.79 -29.35
N PHE A 750 -8.44 41.23 -28.50
CA PHE A 750 -8.73 40.64 -27.18
C PHE A 750 -9.00 39.11 -27.16
N SER A 751 -8.11 38.30 -27.73
CA SER A 751 -7.88 36.91 -27.28
C SER A 751 -6.50 36.42 -27.72
N GLU A 752 -5.45 37.10 -27.29
CA GLU A 752 -4.08 36.61 -27.41
C GLU A 752 -3.35 36.85 -26.08
N ALA A 753 -3.61 35.96 -25.12
CA ALA A 753 -2.76 35.72 -23.97
C ALA A 753 -2.84 34.22 -23.59
N SER A 754 -2.14 33.41 -24.39
CA SER A 754 -1.44 32.18 -24.00
C SER A 754 -2.24 31.13 -23.19
N ASP A 755 -2.91 30.22 -23.91
CA ASP A 755 -3.53 29.02 -23.36
C ASP A 755 -2.57 27.80 -23.32
N MET A 756 -1.30 28.03 -22.99
CA MET A 756 -0.33 26.95 -22.77
C MET A 756 -0.44 26.40 -21.33
N PRO A 757 -0.43 25.07 -21.10
CA PRO A 757 -0.30 24.50 -19.77
C PRO A 757 1.01 24.96 -19.10
N ALA A 758 0.97 25.28 -17.80
CA ALA A 758 2.14 25.78 -17.08
C ALA A 758 3.23 24.70 -16.92
N ILE A 759 2.83 23.43 -16.80
CA ILE A 759 3.72 22.27 -16.80
C ILE A 759 3.69 21.63 -18.19
N ARG A 760 4.87 21.47 -18.80
CA ARG A 760 5.02 20.87 -20.13
C ARG A 760 5.17 19.35 -20.03
N THR A 761 4.58 18.66 -21.00
CA THR A 761 4.69 17.20 -21.15
C THR A 761 5.78 16.84 -22.18
N TYR A 762 6.57 15.81 -21.88
CA TYR A 762 7.72 15.39 -22.66
C TYR A 762 7.71 13.88 -22.91
N SER A 763 8.26 13.45 -24.04
CA SER A 763 8.70 12.06 -24.20
C SER A 763 10.12 11.91 -23.65
N ALA A 764 10.39 10.81 -22.95
CA ALA A 764 11.71 10.54 -22.35
C ALA A 764 12.47 9.43 -23.09
N ALA A 765 13.76 9.65 -23.35
CA ALA A 765 14.67 8.60 -23.82
C ALA A 765 16.00 8.63 -23.05
N MET A 766 16.61 7.46 -22.91
CA MET A 766 17.90 7.28 -22.26
C MET A 766 18.94 6.77 -23.25
N ARG A 767 20.11 7.39 -23.24
CA ARG A 767 21.26 7.00 -24.07
C ARG A 767 22.34 6.35 -23.21
N PHE A 768 22.76 5.17 -23.62
CA PHE A 768 23.76 4.37 -22.94
C PHE A 768 24.93 4.05 -23.87
N MET A 769 26.13 3.97 -23.31
CA MET A 769 27.28 3.34 -23.95
C MET A 769 27.47 1.95 -23.35
N VAL A 770 27.56 0.96 -24.22
CA VAL A 770 27.66 -0.46 -23.86
C VAL A 770 28.92 -1.05 -24.51
N SER A 771 29.74 -1.75 -23.73
CA SER A 771 30.92 -2.46 -24.25
C SER A 771 31.16 -3.77 -23.53
N THR A 772 31.61 -4.78 -24.27
CA THR A 772 32.23 -6.00 -23.73
C THR A 772 33.75 -5.83 -23.73
N THR A 773 34.49 -6.66 -23.01
CA THR A 773 35.95 -6.51 -22.83
C THR A 773 36.78 -6.51 -24.12
N ASP A 774 36.23 -7.02 -25.23
CA ASP A 774 36.94 -7.21 -26.50
C ASP A 774 36.24 -6.54 -27.71
N GLU A 775 35.16 -5.77 -27.50
CA GLU A 775 34.38 -5.12 -28.58
C GLU A 775 34.36 -3.59 -28.48
N GLU A 776 34.08 -2.93 -29.61
CA GLU A 776 33.89 -1.49 -29.68
C GLU A 776 32.69 -1.03 -28.84
N LYS A 777 32.77 0.19 -28.28
CA LYS A 777 31.67 0.79 -27.54
C LYS A 777 30.49 1.05 -28.47
N LYS A 778 29.34 0.44 -28.18
CA LYS A 778 28.09 0.61 -28.90
C LYS A 778 27.16 1.56 -28.15
N GLU A 779 26.63 2.55 -28.87
CA GLU A 779 25.57 3.41 -28.36
C GLU A 779 24.21 2.70 -28.45
N VAL A 780 23.43 2.79 -27.38
CA VAL A 780 22.08 2.23 -27.27
C VAL A 780 21.14 3.33 -26.78
N ASN A 781 20.09 3.60 -27.56
CA ASN A 781 19.04 4.57 -27.23
C ASN A 781 17.76 3.82 -26.88
N ILE A 782 17.20 4.07 -25.70
CA ILE A 782 16.01 3.40 -25.18
C ILE A 782 14.93 4.43 -24.86
N SER A 783 13.75 4.27 -25.45
CA SER A 783 12.61 5.16 -25.18
C SER A 783 11.78 4.63 -23.99
N LEU A 784 11.44 5.51 -23.03
CA LEU A 784 10.66 5.14 -21.85
C LEU A 784 9.17 5.31 -22.14
N THR A 785 8.64 4.46 -23.01
CA THR A 785 7.28 4.60 -23.59
C THR A 785 6.17 4.08 -22.70
N HIS A 786 6.39 3.07 -21.86
CA HIS A 786 5.32 2.44 -21.07
C HIS A 786 5.49 2.62 -19.56
N ASP A 787 4.35 2.73 -18.88
CA ASP A 787 4.26 2.84 -17.43
C ASP A 787 4.32 1.48 -16.72
N VAL A 788 5.51 0.88 -16.72
CA VAL A 788 5.73 -0.45 -16.14
C VAL A 788 6.10 -0.36 -14.67
N HIS A 789 5.81 -1.44 -13.94
CA HIS A 789 6.11 -1.60 -12.52
C HIS A 789 7.21 -2.63 -12.29
N PHE A 790 8.01 -2.40 -11.25
CA PHE A 790 9.06 -3.31 -10.81
C PHE A 790 8.76 -3.81 -9.41
N VAL A 791 8.95 -5.10 -9.17
CA VAL A 791 8.72 -5.73 -7.85
C VAL A 791 10.00 -6.31 -7.31
N THR A 792 10.38 -5.99 -6.08
CA THR A 792 11.46 -6.69 -5.38
C THR A 792 11.06 -8.15 -5.20
N ALA A 793 11.87 -9.09 -5.70
CA ALA A 793 11.63 -10.51 -5.46
C ALA A 793 11.71 -10.83 -3.96
N TYR A 794 10.75 -11.60 -3.45
CA TYR A 794 10.66 -11.96 -2.05
C TYR A 794 11.90 -12.74 -1.60
N PRO A 795 12.56 -12.36 -0.48
CA PRO A 795 13.74 -13.07 0.00
C PRO A 795 13.45 -14.54 0.33
N CYS A 796 14.47 -15.38 0.18
CA CYS A 796 14.39 -16.79 0.59
C CYS A 796 15.72 -17.26 1.17
N VAL A 797 15.66 -18.29 2.03
CA VAL A 797 16.84 -18.91 2.63
C VAL A 797 17.05 -20.30 2.03
N SER A 798 18.24 -20.56 1.50
CA SER A 798 18.58 -21.82 0.84
C SER A 798 18.42 -23.01 1.78
N SER A 799 17.87 -24.13 1.27
CA SER A 799 17.76 -25.36 2.03
C SER A 799 19.05 -26.19 1.97
N PRO A 800 19.58 -26.69 3.11
CA PRO A 800 20.74 -27.59 3.12
C PRO A 800 20.41 -29.01 2.62
N HIS A 801 19.14 -29.30 2.31
CA HIS A 801 18.65 -30.65 2.00
C HIS A 801 18.48 -30.94 0.50
N THR A 802 19.05 -30.12 -0.37
CA THR A 802 19.01 -30.32 -1.84
C THR A 802 19.67 -31.63 -2.30
N SER A 803 20.52 -32.24 -1.46
CA SER A 803 21.09 -33.57 -1.68
C SER A 803 20.05 -34.69 -1.80
N ILE A 804 18.82 -34.50 -1.30
CA ILE A 804 17.70 -35.44 -1.45
C ILE A 804 17.40 -35.72 -2.94
N LEU A 805 17.64 -34.74 -3.82
CA LEU A 805 17.38 -34.87 -5.26
C LEU A 805 18.53 -35.50 -6.05
N LYS A 806 19.67 -35.80 -5.41
CA LYS A 806 20.83 -36.40 -6.09
C LYS A 806 20.53 -37.87 -6.39
N SER A 807 20.18 -38.16 -7.64
CA SER A 807 20.05 -39.52 -8.16
C SER A 807 21.21 -39.86 -9.12
N PRO A 808 21.65 -41.13 -9.24
CA PRO A 808 22.68 -41.55 -10.19
C PRO A 808 22.34 -41.28 -11.66
N THR A 809 21.06 -41.00 -11.95
CA THR A 809 20.51 -40.71 -13.29
C THR A 809 20.36 -39.22 -13.56
N SER A 810 20.65 -38.35 -12.59
CA SER A 810 20.58 -36.90 -12.78
C SER A 810 21.79 -36.42 -13.63
N PRO A 811 21.62 -35.53 -14.62
CA PRO A 811 22.73 -35.05 -15.47
C PRO A 811 23.83 -34.31 -14.70
N SER A 812 23.57 -33.91 -13.46
CA SER A 812 24.52 -33.33 -12.50
C SER A 812 25.31 -34.36 -11.67
N PHE A 813 25.12 -35.66 -11.91
CA PHE A 813 25.87 -36.75 -11.28
C PHE A 813 27.15 -37.06 -12.07
N GLN A 814 28.03 -36.08 -12.23
CA GLN A 814 29.44 -36.39 -12.51
C GLN A 814 30.09 -36.75 -11.17
N ALA A 815 30.87 -37.83 -11.17
CA ALA A 815 31.58 -38.32 -9.99
C ALA A 815 32.62 -37.28 -9.53
N ALA A 816 32.18 -36.30 -8.74
CA ALA A 816 33.08 -35.37 -8.06
C ALA A 816 33.62 -36.06 -6.80
N GLU A 817 34.93 -36.29 -6.79
CA GLU A 817 35.72 -36.54 -5.59
C GLU A 817 35.42 -35.47 -4.53
N GLN A 818 35.19 -35.91 -3.29
CA GLN A 818 35.02 -35.16 -2.04
C GLN A 818 34.42 -33.72 -2.12
N PRO A 819 33.21 -33.47 -1.56
CA PRO A 819 32.64 -32.13 -1.53
C PRO A 819 33.45 -31.21 -0.60
N THR A 820 33.97 -30.12 -1.15
CA THR A 820 34.40 -28.96 -0.35
C THR A 820 33.16 -28.32 0.31
N PRO A 821 33.26 -27.77 1.54
CA PRO A 821 32.12 -27.17 2.25
C PRO A 821 31.41 -26.04 1.49
N ASP A 822 32.10 -25.39 0.54
CA ASP A 822 31.60 -24.24 -0.24
C ASP A 822 30.77 -24.62 -1.48
N ALA A 823 30.63 -25.90 -1.81
CA ALA A 823 29.95 -26.38 -3.03
C ALA A 823 28.48 -26.82 -2.82
N LEU A 824 27.81 -26.32 -1.78
CA LEU A 824 26.37 -26.57 -1.59
C LEU A 824 25.56 -25.84 -2.67
N PRO A 825 24.60 -26.50 -3.34
CA PRO A 825 23.75 -25.84 -4.34
C PRO A 825 23.03 -24.65 -3.72
N LYS A 826 23.18 -23.47 -4.32
CA LYS A 826 22.53 -22.24 -3.87
C LYS A 826 21.09 -22.25 -4.40
N GLY A 827 20.11 -22.04 -3.51
CA GLY A 827 18.70 -21.91 -3.86
C GLY A 827 17.82 -23.16 -3.71
N HIS A 828 16.54 -22.99 -4.01
CA HIS A 828 15.51 -24.03 -3.94
C HIS A 828 15.31 -24.74 -5.29
N PRO A 829 14.86 -26.01 -5.29
CA PRO A 829 14.48 -26.69 -6.52
C PRO A 829 13.24 -26.06 -7.18
N LEU A 830 13.13 -26.18 -8.50
CA LEU A 830 11.99 -25.73 -9.30
C LEU A 830 11.26 -26.94 -9.90
N HIS A 831 9.96 -27.04 -9.66
CA HIS A 831 9.12 -28.12 -10.20
C HIS A 831 8.84 -27.93 -11.70
N LYS A 832 8.68 -29.03 -12.45
CA LYS A 832 8.40 -29.06 -13.90
C LYS A 832 7.17 -28.28 -14.37
N ALA A 833 6.28 -27.93 -13.45
CA ALA A 833 5.13 -27.07 -13.73
C ALA A 833 5.54 -25.62 -14.05
N PHE A 834 6.77 -25.23 -13.74
CA PHE A 834 7.32 -23.92 -14.01
C PHE A 834 8.40 -24.02 -15.06
N THR A 835 8.38 -23.09 -16.01
CA THR A 835 9.36 -23.04 -17.11
C THR A 835 9.88 -21.63 -17.28
N TYR A 836 11.15 -21.52 -17.67
CA TYR A 836 11.79 -20.22 -17.88
C TYR A 836 12.79 -20.26 -19.03
N THR A 837 13.02 -19.09 -19.63
CA THR A 837 14.05 -18.85 -20.63
C THR A 837 14.95 -17.74 -20.12
N LYS A 838 16.23 -18.03 -19.91
CA LYS A 838 17.24 -17.09 -19.46
C LYS A 838 18.03 -16.54 -20.65
N ILE A 839 18.07 -15.21 -20.77
CA ILE A 839 18.71 -14.45 -21.85
C ILE A 839 19.63 -13.39 -21.24
N PRO A 840 20.90 -13.30 -21.66
CA PRO A 840 21.77 -12.17 -21.34
C PRO A 840 21.22 -10.83 -21.83
N LEU A 841 21.44 -9.75 -21.07
CA LEU A 841 21.01 -8.42 -21.52
C LEU A 841 21.61 -8.04 -22.89
N SER A 842 22.88 -8.37 -23.16
CA SER A 842 23.54 -8.09 -24.44
C SER A 842 22.84 -8.73 -25.65
N ALA A 843 22.35 -9.96 -25.50
CA ALA A 843 21.58 -10.65 -26.54
C ALA A 843 20.20 -9.99 -26.74
N LEU A 844 19.57 -9.54 -25.66
CA LEU A 844 18.29 -8.83 -25.72
C LEU A 844 18.42 -7.48 -26.44
N LEU A 845 19.50 -6.73 -26.21
CA LEU A 845 19.81 -5.46 -26.88
C LEU A 845 20.10 -5.61 -28.38
N SER A 846 20.48 -6.81 -28.82
CA SER A 846 20.71 -7.11 -30.23
C SER A 846 19.41 -7.46 -30.98
N THR A 847 18.31 -7.61 -30.24
CA THR A 847 17.00 -7.97 -30.78
C THR A 847 16.17 -6.71 -31.00
N SER A 848 15.42 -6.64 -32.11
CA SER A 848 14.52 -5.50 -32.37
C SER A 848 13.53 -5.28 -31.22
N PRO A 849 13.27 -4.04 -30.78
CA PRO A 849 12.25 -3.73 -29.77
C PRO A 849 10.85 -4.27 -30.13
N THR A 850 10.54 -4.34 -31.42
CA THR A 850 9.27 -4.86 -31.95
C THR A 850 9.16 -6.39 -31.98
N THR A 851 10.20 -7.10 -31.53
CA THR A 851 10.19 -8.57 -31.52
C THR A 851 9.14 -9.08 -30.55
N PRO A 852 8.21 -9.94 -30.99
CA PRO A 852 7.13 -10.41 -30.13
C PRO A 852 7.67 -11.25 -28.98
N PHE A 853 7.03 -11.13 -27.82
CA PHE A 853 7.44 -11.81 -26.58
C PHE A 853 7.58 -13.34 -26.75
N SER A 854 6.72 -13.97 -27.54
CA SER A 854 6.76 -15.42 -27.83
C SER A 854 8.03 -15.86 -28.55
N SER A 855 8.60 -15.03 -29.43
CA SER A 855 9.84 -15.34 -30.13
C SER A 855 11.04 -15.36 -29.19
N LEU A 856 11.06 -14.50 -28.17
CA LEU A 856 12.11 -14.48 -27.15
C LEU A 856 12.09 -15.74 -26.27
N LEU A 857 10.93 -16.36 -26.11
CA LEU A 857 10.76 -17.58 -25.31
C LEU A 857 11.05 -18.87 -26.10
N SER A 858 11.21 -18.76 -27.42
CA SER A 858 11.47 -19.88 -28.32
C SER A 858 12.98 -20.16 -28.34
N SER A 859 13.37 -21.41 -28.08
CA SER A 859 14.77 -21.81 -28.14
C SER A 859 15.23 -21.81 -29.61
N PRO A 860 16.43 -21.27 -29.96
CA PRO A 860 16.94 -21.38 -31.32
C PRO A 860 17.15 -22.84 -31.72
N PRO A 861 16.99 -23.21 -33.01
CA PRO A 861 17.24 -24.57 -33.47
C PRO A 861 18.70 -24.95 -33.21
N THR A 862 18.91 -26.08 -32.55
CA THR A 862 20.21 -26.59 -32.13
C THR A 862 21.04 -26.95 -33.36
N THR A 863 21.94 -26.07 -33.81
CA THR A 863 23.04 -26.46 -34.69
C THR A 863 24.25 -26.85 -33.83
N PRO A 864 25.02 -27.91 -34.16
CA PRO A 864 26.01 -28.49 -33.24
C PRO A 864 27.30 -27.67 -33.02
N SER A 865 27.36 -26.40 -33.45
CA SER A 865 28.61 -25.63 -33.54
C SER A 865 28.58 -24.25 -32.91
N SER A 866 27.54 -23.86 -32.16
CA SER A 866 27.55 -22.62 -31.37
C SER A 866 27.20 -22.92 -29.91
N THR A 867 28.02 -22.42 -29.00
CA THR A 867 27.73 -22.35 -27.56
C THR A 867 26.44 -21.54 -27.40
N SER A 868 25.32 -22.21 -27.15
CA SER A 868 24.00 -21.58 -27.03
C SER A 868 24.00 -20.56 -25.88
N VAL A 869 23.89 -19.28 -26.23
CA VAL A 869 23.78 -18.14 -25.30
C VAL A 869 22.46 -18.15 -24.50
N PHE A 870 21.51 -18.99 -24.91
CA PHE A 870 20.18 -19.15 -24.30
C PHE A 870 20.16 -20.37 -23.38
N HIS A 871 19.71 -20.18 -22.14
CA HIS A 871 19.45 -21.27 -21.20
C HIS A 871 17.95 -21.40 -20.95
N SER A 872 17.31 -22.44 -21.49
CA SER A 872 15.90 -22.77 -21.22
C SER A 872 15.81 -23.92 -20.23
N SER A 873 14.76 -23.94 -19.41
CA SER A 873 14.47 -25.08 -18.53
C SER A 873 14.33 -26.39 -19.34
N THR A 874 14.94 -27.48 -18.87
CA THR A 874 15.10 -28.76 -19.60
C THR A 874 13.85 -29.63 -19.69
N HIS A 875 12.76 -29.26 -19.01
CA HIS A 875 11.52 -30.04 -19.06
C HIS A 875 10.86 -29.96 -20.45
N THR A 876 10.53 -31.12 -21.02
CA THR A 876 9.83 -31.26 -22.30
C THR A 876 8.49 -30.54 -22.25
N THR A 877 8.36 -29.45 -23.00
CA THR A 877 7.16 -28.61 -22.99
C THR A 877 6.00 -29.34 -23.65
N SER A 878 4.93 -29.65 -22.90
CA SER A 878 3.60 -29.56 -23.50
C SER A 878 3.36 -28.09 -23.84
N SER A 879 2.77 -27.80 -25.00
CA SER A 879 2.62 -26.44 -25.58
C SER A 879 1.83 -25.42 -24.74
N SER A 880 1.35 -25.78 -23.54
CA SER A 880 0.42 -25.01 -22.72
C SER A 880 0.99 -24.38 -21.44
N ILE A 881 2.23 -24.66 -21.04
CA ILE A 881 2.81 -24.11 -19.78
C ILE A 881 3.41 -22.71 -20.06
N PRO A 882 2.99 -21.65 -19.34
CA PRO A 882 3.58 -20.33 -19.48
C PRO A 882 5.07 -20.32 -19.11
N LYS A 883 5.90 -19.74 -20.00
CA LYS A 883 7.33 -19.49 -19.74
C LYS A 883 7.55 -18.07 -19.20
N VAL A 884 8.42 -17.97 -18.19
CA VAL A 884 8.97 -16.73 -17.65
C VAL A 884 10.28 -16.37 -18.37
N LEU A 885 10.42 -15.12 -18.81
CA LEU A 885 11.66 -14.57 -19.34
C LEU A 885 12.55 -14.10 -18.19
N VAL A 886 13.79 -14.58 -18.15
CA VAL A 886 14.80 -14.18 -17.16
C VAL A 886 15.87 -13.36 -17.89
N ILE A 887 15.90 -12.06 -17.63
CA ILE A 887 16.94 -11.16 -18.14
C ILE A 887 18.11 -11.22 -17.15
N ASP A 888 19.23 -11.82 -17.56
CA ASP A 888 20.40 -11.96 -16.70
C ASP A 888 21.35 -10.77 -16.87
N CYS A 889 21.46 -9.96 -15.82
CA CYS A 889 22.31 -8.77 -15.73
C CYS A 889 23.50 -9.00 -14.79
N THR A 890 24.09 -10.20 -14.84
CA THR A 890 25.21 -10.58 -13.98
C THR A 890 26.34 -11.17 -14.82
N ASP A 891 27.58 -11.01 -14.35
CA ASP A 891 28.77 -11.55 -15.01
C ASP A 891 29.58 -12.47 -14.08
N SER A 892 30.58 -13.15 -14.66
CA SER A 892 31.45 -14.08 -13.93
C SER A 892 32.49 -13.39 -13.04
N THR A 893 32.65 -12.07 -13.17
CA THR A 893 33.65 -11.26 -12.44
C THR A 893 33.07 -10.61 -11.18
N MET A 894 31.74 -10.49 -11.10
CA MET A 894 31.02 -10.03 -9.93
C MET A 894 31.23 -11.00 -8.77
N ASP A 895 31.90 -10.53 -7.71
CA ASP A 895 32.17 -11.34 -6.51
C ASP A 895 30.88 -11.61 -5.71
N LEU A 896 30.23 -12.72 -6.08
CA LEU A 896 29.03 -13.24 -5.43
C LEU A 896 29.32 -13.93 -4.08
N SER A 897 30.59 -14.04 -3.66
CA SER A 897 30.98 -14.65 -2.38
C SER A 897 30.91 -13.66 -1.20
N SER A 898 30.90 -12.35 -1.50
CA SER A 898 30.90 -11.27 -0.51
C SER A 898 29.50 -10.87 0.01
N PHE A 899 28.45 -11.60 -0.39
CA PHE A 899 27.08 -11.37 0.07
C PHE A 899 26.79 -12.24 1.30
N PRO A 900 26.28 -11.66 2.39
CA PRO A 900 26.00 -12.43 3.60
C PRO A 900 25.01 -13.54 3.26
N GLN A 901 25.43 -14.79 3.51
CA GLN A 901 24.61 -15.99 3.28
C GLN A 901 23.34 -16.05 4.16
N ARG A 902 23.21 -15.12 5.10
CA ARG A 902 21.97 -14.79 5.80
C ARG A 902 21.53 -13.38 5.42
N PRO A 903 20.22 -13.16 5.15
CA PRO A 903 19.64 -11.83 5.30
C PRO A 903 19.85 -11.39 6.76
N MET A 904 20.92 -10.63 7.01
CA MET A 904 21.22 -10.12 8.34
C MET A 904 20.15 -9.07 8.69
N PRO A 905 19.45 -9.18 9.82
CA PRO A 905 18.58 -8.11 10.32
C PRO A 905 19.38 -6.90 10.83
N SER A 906 20.71 -6.92 10.76
CA SER A 906 21.57 -5.93 11.42
C SER A 906 21.67 -4.63 10.61
N PRO A 907 21.21 -3.49 11.19
CA PRO A 907 21.35 -2.18 10.56
C PRO A 907 22.79 -1.64 10.54
N HIS A 908 23.79 -2.40 10.99
CA HIS A 908 25.19 -1.97 11.10
C HIS A 908 26.09 -2.39 9.93
N ALA A 909 25.57 -3.09 8.91
CA ALA A 909 26.33 -3.28 7.69
C ALA A 909 26.47 -1.93 6.97
N LYS A 910 27.72 -1.45 6.77
CA LYS A 910 28.02 -0.31 5.89
C LYS A 910 27.23 -0.52 4.61
N ARG A 911 26.24 0.35 4.32
CA ARG A 911 25.40 0.28 3.13
C ARG A 911 26.32 0.24 1.90
N LYS A 912 26.58 -0.94 1.33
CA LYS A 912 27.13 -1.04 -0.01
C LYS A 912 26.16 -0.23 -0.89
N ALA A 913 26.66 0.73 -1.65
CA ALA A 913 25.84 1.49 -2.58
C ALA A 913 25.36 0.53 -3.67
N PHE A 914 24.18 -0.06 -3.46
CA PHE A 914 23.50 -0.88 -4.46
C PHE A 914 23.06 0.00 -5.64
N GLY A 915 22.79 -0.63 -6.78
CA GLY A 915 22.43 0.04 -8.04
C GLY A 915 23.58 0.08 -9.04
N SER A 916 23.24 0.02 -10.33
CA SER A 916 24.18 0.03 -11.45
C SER A 916 23.49 0.54 -12.72
N ASP A 917 24.27 1.11 -13.64
CA ASP A 917 23.76 1.52 -14.95
C ASP A 917 23.30 0.31 -15.78
N LEU A 918 23.86 -0.88 -15.51
CA LEU A 918 23.41 -2.14 -16.09
C LEU A 918 21.99 -2.52 -15.67
N GLU A 919 21.67 -2.41 -14.37
CA GLU A 919 20.32 -2.64 -13.85
C GLU A 919 19.35 -1.58 -14.39
N MET A 920 19.78 -0.32 -14.43
CA MET A 920 18.98 0.77 -15.01
C MET A 920 18.66 0.54 -16.48
N LEU A 921 19.63 0.09 -17.29
CA LEU A 921 19.40 -0.26 -18.70
C LEU A 921 18.39 -1.41 -18.83
N ALA A 922 18.49 -2.44 -18.00
CA ALA A 922 17.53 -3.56 -18.03
C ALA A 922 16.10 -3.10 -17.70
N ARG A 923 15.94 -2.19 -16.72
CA ARG A 923 14.65 -1.57 -16.41
C ARG A 923 14.15 -0.66 -17.53
N ALA A 924 15.03 0.11 -18.16
CA ALA A 924 14.69 0.94 -19.32
C ALA A 924 14.17 0.08 -20.48
N VAL A 925 14.81 -1.06 -20.77
CA VAL A 925 14.34 -2.01 -21.79
C VAL A 925 12.96 -2.58 -21.44
N CYS A 926 12.69 -2.85 -20.16
CA CYS A 926 11.36 -3.27 -19.73
C CYS A 926 10.32 -2.17 -19.97
N ALA A 927 10.67 -0.90 -19.72
CA ALA A 927 9.81 0.26 -19.98
C ALA A 927 9.55 0.51 -21.47
N GLU A 928 10.56 0.32 -22.32
CA GLU A 928 10.42 0.40 -23.79
C GLU A 928 9.46 -0.68 -24.31
N ARG A 929 9.52 -1.88 -23.73
CA ARG A 929 8.75 -3.04 -24.19
C ARG A 929 7.43 -3.27 -23.47
N GLY A 930 7.08 -2.45 -22.47
CA GLY A 930 5.84 -2.58 -21.72
C GLY A 930 5.80 -3.79 -20.76
N TRP A 931 6.93 -4.20 -20.20
CA TRP A 931 7.02 -5.35 -19.30
C TRP A 931 7.10 -4.97 -17.82
N ASN A 932 6.08 -5.36 -17.05
CA ASN A 932 6.20 -5.45 -15.60
C ASN A 932 7.19 -6.57 -15.23
N ALA A 933 8.10 -6.32 -14.29
CA ALA A 933 9.19 -7.24 -13.99
C ALA A 933 9.50 -7.38 -12.50
N LEU A 934 9.81 -8.61 -12.08
CA LEU A 934 10.46 -8.86 -10.79
C LEU A 934 11.94 -8.52 -10.87
N VAL A 935 12.49 -7.91 -9.83
CA VAL A 935 13.92 -7.65 -9.66
C VAL A 935 14.47 -8.63 -8.62
N LEU A 936 15.22 -9.61 -9.09
CA LEU A 936 15.88 -10.62 -8.26
C LEU A 936 17.34 -10.21 -8.03
N ARG A 937 17.69 -9.83 -6.80
CA ARG A 937 19.09 -9.63 -6.41
C ARG A 937 19.71 -10.95 -5.92
N ARG A 938 20.83 -11.34 -6.52
CA ARG A 938 21.57 -12.54 -6.12
C ARG A 938 22.00 -12.44 -4.65
N GLY A 939 21.97 -13.59 -3.98
CA GLY A 939 22.27 -13.68 -2.55
C GLY A 939 21.12 -13.30 -1.62
N ARG A 940 20.05 -12.63 -2.09
CA ARG A 940 18.84 -12.36 -1.28
C ARG A 940 17.71 -13.36 -1.56
N GLY A 941 17.57 -13.78 -2.81
CA GLY A 941 16.61 -14.81 -3.23
C GLY A 941 17.25 -15.72 -4.27
N CYS A 942 16.56 -16.82 -4.61
CA CYS A 942 16.96 -17.73 -5.67
C CYS A 942 16.03 -17.65 -6.87
N LEU A 943 16.53 -18.01 -8.05
CA LEU A 943 15.76 -17.97 -9.29
C LEU A 943 14.46 -18.80 -9.24
N ALA A 944 14.47 -19.97 -8.59
CA ALA A 944 13.28 -20.81 -8.48
C ALA A 944 12.11 -20.12 -7.77
N CYS A 945 12.39 -19.43 -6.67
CA CYS A 945 11.40 -18.67 -5.91
C CYS A 945 10.89 -17.46 -6.70
N ALA A 946 11.78 -16.74 -7.40
CA ALA A 946 11.39 -15.61 -8.24
C ALA A 946 10.50 -16.03 -9.42
N VAL A 947 10.76 -17.17 -10.07
CA VAL A 947 9.90 -17.71 -11.15
C VAL A 947 8.50 -18.05 -10.63
N ARG A 948 8.41 -18.67 -9.44
CA ARG A 948 7.13 -18.95 -8.78
C ARG A 948 6.39 -17.67 -8.37
N GLU A 949 7.11 -16.68 -7.85
CA GLU A 949 6.54 -15.40 -7.46
C GLU A 949 5.99 -14.64 -8.68
N ALA A 950 6.74 -14.62 -9.79
CA ALA A 950 6.26 -14.07 -11.06
C ALA A 950 4.97 -14.78 -11.51
N GLY A 951 4.92 -16.11 -11.37
CA GLY A 951 3.70 -16.90 -11.57
C GLY A 951 2.54 -16.46 -10.66
N ALA A 952 2.79 -16.28 -9.37
CA ALA A 952 1.80 -15.81 -8.41
C ALA A 952 1.24 -14.42 -8.78
N LEU A 953 2.10 -13.48 -9.18
CA LEU A 953 1.71 -12.15 -9.70
C LEU A 953 1.01 -12.21 -11.08
N GLY A 954 1.20 -13.29 -11.82
CA GLY A 954 0.79 -13.37 -13.22
C GLY A 954 1.68 -12.55 -14.16
N TRP A 955 2.91 -12.25 -13.73
CA TRP A 955 3.94 -11.54 -14.50
C TRP A 955 4.86 -12.52 -15.20
N ARG A 956 5.56 -12.07 -16.25
CA ARG A 956 6.33 -12.96 -17.13
C ARG A 956 7.80 -12.59 -17.28
N VAL A 957 8.28 -11.57 -16.58
CA VAL A 957 9.67 -11.10 -16.67
C VAL A 957 10.31 -11.06 -15.28
N VAL A 958 11.54 -11.56 -15.19
CA VAL A 958 12.42 -11.48 -14.03
C VAL A 958 13.74 -10.88 -14.50
N VAL A 959 14.18 -9.78 -13.88
CA VAL A 959 15.49 -9.16 -14.06
C VAL A 959 16.40 -9.62 -12.93
N CYS A 960 17.44 -10.41 -13.25
CA CYS A 960 18.43 -10.89 -12.28
C CYS A 960 19.61 -9.92 -12.20
N VAL A 961 19.86 -9.38 -11.02
CA VAL A 961 20.92 -8.39 -10.76
C VAL A 961 21.88 -8.89 -9.68
N ALA A 962 23.07 -8.32 -9.67
CA ALA A 962 24.18 -8.74 -8.82
C ALA A 962 24.00 -8.41 -7.33
#